data_AF-A0A8C5KWG5-F1
#
_entry.id   AF-A0A8C5KWG5-F1
#
_cell.length_a   1.000
_cell.length_b   1.000
_cell.length_c   1.000
_cell.angle_alpha   90.00
_cell.angle_beta   90.00
_cell.angle_gamma   90.00
#
_symmetry.space_group_name_H-M   'P 1'
#
loop_
_entity.id
_entity.type
_entity.pdbx_description
1 polymer ?
#
loop_
_entity_poly.entity_id
_entity_poly.type
_entity_poly.pdbx_seq_one_letter_code
_entity_poly.pdbx_strand_id
1 'polypeptide(L)'
;MRLAVGTLLACAILGLCLAVPDKTVKWCATSDHEASKCASLRDNMKKVLPADGVQVGCVKKASYPDCIKAIVVSEADAMTVDAGWVYEAGLTPNNLKPVAAEFYGTKEKPQTYYLAVAVVKKGTDFQLNQLQGKKSCHTGLGRSAGWNIPIGLLYCDLPEPRKPLEKDAMAFPQLCQLCPGCGCSSHQPYFGYSGAFKCLKDGAGDVAFVKHTTIFENLPQQADRDQYELLCPDNTRRPVDDYERCNLARVPSHAVVARSADGKEDLIWELLSQAQEHFGKDKSKDFQLFSSPHGKDLLFKDSALGFFRVPSRMDYRLYLGHNYVTAVRNLREGVCPESTGDCPSIKWCALSHHERLKCDEWSVNSGGQIECESAESPEDCIDKIVNGEADAMSLDGGYVYIAGKCGLVPVLAENYQSTDCKTPEKGYYAVAVVKKSDATINWNNLKGKKSCHTSVDRTAGWNIPMGLLYSRINHCKFDEFFSQGCAPGYEKNSTLCDLCIGPSKCAQNNKEGYYGYTGAFRCLVEKGDVAFVKDQTVLQNTDGNNAEAWARGLRHEDFELLCPDGTRKPVTEAATCHLARAPNHAVVARKEKSACVRKVLFNQQVLSDCSNKFCLFRSDTKDLLFRDDTKCLVKLPDDITSEAYLGMEYVNARATPPTNPSPKAGIQLKNYDSRDAPRPAPAQSPGPRRFSSSMASMDSRRVGDVSGAGGSFQPYLDSLRQELQQKDPTFVSVVVALLAVLLTLVFWRFVWSRKSSQRAVLFVGLCDSGKTLLFVRLLTGHYRDTQTSITDSSAVYKVNNNRGNSLTLIDLPGHESLRLQFLDRFKSSARAVVFVVDSAAFQREVKDVAEFLYQVLIDSMGLKNTPSFLIACNKQDSAMAKSAKLIQQRLEEELNTLRVTRSAAPSSLDSPSSVPAQLGKKGKEFEFSQLPLKVEFLECSAKGGRGEGGSADIQDLEKWLAKIA
;
A
#
# COMPACT_ATOMS: atom_id res chain seq x y z
N MET A 1 38.03 -25.57 33.06
CA MET A 1 37.70 -24.59 32.00
C MET A 1 36.50 -24.94 31.12
N ARG A 2 36.16 -26.22 30.85
CA ARG A 2 35.04 -26.59 29.95
C ARG A 2 33.61 -26.39 30.52
N LEU A 3 33.44 -26.38 31.84
CA LEU A 3 32.14 -26.16 32.49
C LEU A 3 31.67 -24.69 32.45
N ALA A 4 32.61 -23.73 32.50
CA ALA A 4 32.30 -22.30 32.43
C ALA A 4 31.86 -21.85 31.02
N VAL A 5 32.39 -22.50 29.98
CA VAL A 5 32.02 -22.23 28.58
C VAL A 5 30.60 -22.74 28.29
N GLY A 6 30.19 -23.86 28.89
CA GLY A 6 28.83 -24.40 28.74
C GLY A 6 27.75 -23.54 29.39
N THR A 7 28.04 -22.92 30.54
CA THR A 7 27.11 -21.98 31.21
C THR A 7 27.00 -20.66 30.45
N LEU A 8 28.11 -20.15 29.89
CA LEU A 8 28.12 -18.97 29.03
C LEU A 8 27.32 -19.17 27.73
N LEU A 9 27.40 -20.35 27.10
CA LEU A 9 26.61 -20.69 25.91
C LEU A 9 25.12 -20.87 26.19
N ALA A 10 24.75 -21.43 27.34
CA ALA A 10 23.34 -21.56 27.74
C ALA A 10 22.70 -20.18 28.03
N CYS A 11 23.43 -19.27 28.67
CA CYS A 11 23.01 -17.88 28.86
C CYS A 11 22.94 -17.11 27.53
N ALA A 12 23.82 -17.38 26.56
CA ALA A 12 23.75 -16.78 25.23
C ALA A 12 22.54 -17.24 24.42
N ILE A 13 22.13 -18.51 24.55
CA ILE A 13 20.96 -19.07 23.83
C ILE A 13 19.65 -18.61 24.48
N LEU A 14 19.57 -18.51 25.81
CA LEU A 14 18.43 -17.86 26.49
C LEU A 14 18.37 -16.34 26.19
N GLY A 15 19.53 -15.68 26.01
CA GLY A 15 19.60 -14.28 25.56
C GLY A 15 19.16 -14.06 24.11
N LEU A 16 19.34 -15.05 23.22
CA LEU A 16 18.91 -14.98 21.80
C LEU A 16 17.40 -15.22 21.62
N CYS A 17 16.74 -15.97 22.51
CA CYS A 17 15.28 -16.09 22.53
C CYS A 17 14.57 -14.94 23.26
N LEU A 18 15.33 -14.09 23.96
CA LEU A 18 14.89 -12.82 24.56
C LEU A 18 15.51 -11.63 23.82
N ALA A 19 15.88 -11.77 22.55
CA ALA A 19 16.30 -10.62 21.74
C ALA A 19 15.11 -9.66 21.63
N VAL A 20 15.09 -8.66 22.51
CA VAL A 20 14.15 -7.55 22.47
C VAL A 20 14.23 -6.98 21.05
N PRO A 21 13.11 -6.83 20.33
CA PRO A 21 13.13 -6.25 18.99
C PRO A 21 13.90 -4.93 19.04
N ASP A 22 14.81 -4.71 18.10
CA ASP A 22 15.61 -3.49 18.05
C ASP A 22 14.68 -2.28 17.85
N LYS A 23 14.35 -1.62 18.96
CA LYS A 23 13.50 -0.41 19.00
C LYS A 23 14.30 0.85 18.69
N THR A 24 15.43 0.75 18.00
CA THR A 24 16.20 1.90 17.55
C THR A 24 15.70 2.40 16.20
N VAL A 25 15.39 3.70 16.12
CA VAL A 25 15.13 4.42 14.87
C VAL A 25 16.41 5.17 14.48
N LYS A 26 17.03 4.81 13.37
CA LYS A 26 18.22 5.49 12.84
C LYS A 26 17.81 6.68 11.97
N TRP A 27 17.99 7.89 12.48
CA TRP A 27 17.69 9.13 11.79
C TRP A 27 18.86 9.59 10.92
N CYS A 28 18.62 9.89 9.64
CA CYS A 28 19.65 10.40 8.75
C CYS A 28 19.77 11.93 8.83
N ALA A 29 21.00 12.43 8.96
CA ALA A 29 21.35 13.85 9.01
C ALA A 29 22.33 14.19 7.87
N THR A 30 22.14 15.35 7.23
CA THR A 30 22.88 15.76 6.02
C THR A 30 24.02 16.75 6.29
N SER A 31 24.12 17.30 7.51
CA SER A 31 25.15 18.26 7.90
C SER A 31 25.65 18.01 9.32
N ASP A 32 26.80 18.61 9.67
CA ASP A 32 27.33 18.57 11.04
C ASP A 32 26.38 19.20 12.06
N HIS A 33 25.70 20.28 11.67
CA HIS A 33 24.69 20.93 12.53
C HIS A 33 23.47 20.03 12.75
N GLU A 34 22.99 19.34 11.71
CA GLU A 34 21.90 18.36 11.86
C GLU A 34 22.32 17.15 12.69
N ALA A 35 23.53 16.61 12.47
CA ALA A 35 24.05 15.49 13.23
C ALA A 35 24.17 15.83 14.73
N SER A 36 24.61 17.06 15.03
CA SER A 36 24.69 17.57 16.41
C SER A 36 23.30 17.72 17.06
N LYS A 37 22.32 18.23 16.30
CA LYS A 37 20.92 18.31 16.78
C LYS A 37 20.32 16.92 16.97
N CYS A 38 20.62 15.96 16.10
CA CYS A 38 20.17 14.57 16.23
C CYS A 38 20.75 13.91 17.49
N ALA A 39 22.05 14.09 17.75
CA ALA A 39 22.67 13.60 18.98
C ALA A 39 22.02 14.20 20.23
N SER A 40 21.71 15.50 20.19
CA SER A 40 20.99 16.18 21.28
C SER A 40 19.56 15.64 21.45
N LEU A 41 18.85 15.33 20.36
CA LEU A 41 17.53 14.69 20.40
C LEU A 41 17.63 13.31 21.07
N ARG A 42 18.57 12.47 20.64
CA ARG A 42 18.81 11.14 21.23
C ARG A 42 19.03 11.24 22.74
N ASP A 43 19.94 12.12 23.16
CA ASP A 43 20.35 12.20 24.56
C ASP A 43 19.24 12.74 25.46
N ASN A 44 18.35 13.61 24.94
CA ASN A 44 17.18 14.08 25.67
C ASN A 44 16.01 13.08 25.65
N MET A 45 15.78 12.37 24.54
CA MET A 45 14.77 11.29 24.48
C MET A 45 15.10 10.18 25.49
N LYS A 46 16.39 9.84 25.66
CA LYS A 46 16.83 8.85 26.66
C LYS A 46 16.51 9.23 28.11
N LYS A 47 16.32 10.53 28.41
CA LYS A 47 15.97 11.01 29.76
C LYS A 47 14.48 10.88 30.06
N VAL A 48 13.63 10.93 29.04
CA VAL A 48 12.17 10.96 29.19
C VAL A 48 11.51 9.63 28.88
N LEU A 49 12.14 8.78 28.06
CA LEU A 49 11.63 7.47 27.71
C LEU A 49 12.13 6.37 28.66
N PRO A 50 11.33 5.32 28.90
CA PRO A 50 11.76 4.18 29.70
C PRO A 50 12.87 3.40 28.97
N ALA A 51 13.63 2.60 29.74
CA ALA A 51 14.80 1.89 29.20
C ALA A 51 14.47 0.87 28.09
N ASP A 52 13.23 0.38 28.06
CA ASP A 52 12.64 -0.51 27.05
C ASP A 52 11.83 0.22 25.97
N GLY A 53 11.86 1.57 26.00
CA GLY A 53 11.22 2.46 25.02
C GLY A 53 12.00 2.61 23.72
N VAL A 54 11.46 3.40 22.80
CA VAL A 54 12.08 3.70 21.51
C VAL A 54 13.40 4.48 21.68
N GLN A 55 14.42 4.09 20.92
CA GLN A 55 15.74 4.71 20.95
C GLN A 55 16.05 5.42 19.63
N VAL A 56 16.91 6.44 19.68
CA VAL A 56 17.32 7.22 18.51
C VAL A 56 18.77 6.93 18.15
N GLY A 57 19.02 6.49 16.93
CA GLY A 57 20.35 6.46 16.31
C GLY A 57 20.51 7.63 15.34
N CYS A 58 21.74 8.10 15.13
CA CYS A 58 22.02 9.18 14.17
C CYS A 58 23.02 8.69 13.12
N VAL A 59 22.68 8.85 11.85
CA VAL A 59 23.52 8.48 10.69
C VAL A 59 23.80 9.75 9.90
N LYS A 60 25.08 10.13 9.76
CA LYS A 60 25.46 11.30 8.96
C LYS A 60 25.76 10.88 7.53
N LYS A 61 25.16 11.57 6.55
CA LYS A 61 25.49 11.47 5.12
C LYS A 61 25.77 12.86 4.55
N ALA A 62 26.26 12.93 3.31
CA ALA A 62 26.66 14.19 2.68
C ALA A 62 25.49 14.92 2.00
N SER A 63 24.41 14.21 1.65
CA SER A 63 23.30 14.77 0.87
C SER A 63 21.98 14.02 1.08
N TYR A 64 20.87 14.62 0.63
CA TYR A 64 19.54 13.97 0.63
C TYR A 64 19.53 12.66 -0.17
N PRO A 65 20.06 12.58 -1.42
CA PRO A 65 20.20 11.32 -2.15
C PRO A 65 20.95 10.23 -1.39
N ASP A 66 22.03 10.59 -0.67
CA ASP A 66 22.80 9.62 0.11
C ASP A 66 22.03 9.10 1.31
N CYS A 67 21.22 9.95 1.96
CA CYS A 67 20.30 9.52 3.01
C CYS A 67 19.19 8.60 2.45
N ILE A 68 18.60 8.93 1.30
CA ILE A 68 17.60 8.06 0.64
C ILE A 68 18.22 6.68 0.38
N LYS A 69 19.42 6.62 -0.22
CA LYS A 69 20.15 5.36 -0.43
C LYS A 69 20.42 4.63 0.88
N ALA A 70 20.84 5.33 1.93
CA ALA A 70 21.08 4.76 3.26
C ALA A 70 19.82 4.12 3.85
N ILE A 71 18.66 4.73 3.64
CA ILE A 71 17.37 4.17 4.08
C ILE A 71 17.03 2.92 3.25
N VAL A 72 17.23 2.96 1.93
CA VAL A 72 16.98 1.81 1.04
C VAL A 72 17.81 0.59 1.45
N VAL A 73 19.10 0.77 1.75
CA VAL A 73 20.00 -0.32 2.15
C VAL A 73 19.97 -0.63 3.66
N SER A 74 18.99 -0.09 4.40
CA SER A 74 18.80 -0.31 5.84
C SER A 74 19.95 0.15 6.75
N GLU A 75 20.79 1.07 6.28
CA GLU A 75 21.79 1.76 7.10
C GLU A 75 21.13 2.83 7.98
N ALA A 76 20.12 3.52 7.45
CA ALA A 76 19.23 4.44 8.16
C ALA A 76 17.76 3.96 8.08
N ASP A 77 16.87 4.54 8.88
CA ASP A 77 15.46 4.18 8.93
C ASP A 77 14.54 5.32 8.48
N ALA A 78 14.88 6.57 8.82
CA ALA A 78 14.03 7.72 8.54
C ALA A 78 14.82 9.00 8.25
N MET A 79 14.19 9.90 7.49
CA MET A 79 14.62 11.29 7.32
C MET A 79 13.42 12.17 6.97
N THR A 80 13.50 13.46 7.28
CA THR A 80 12.52 14.44 6.81
C THR A 80 12.95 15.01 5.46
N VAL A 81 12.01 15.09 4.52
CA VAL A 81 12.24 15.59 3.17
C VAL A 81 11.11 16.50 2.72
N ASP A 82 11.46 17.42 1.82
CA ASP A 82 10.49 18.26 1.09
C ASP A 82 9.66 17.41 0.10
N ALA A 83 8.49 17.90 -0.32
CA ALA A 83 7.58 17.18 -1.21
C ALA A 83 8.22 16.81 -2.57
N GLY A 84 9.14 17.63 -3.09
CA GLY A 84 9.93 17.27 -4.27
C GLY A 84 10.83 16.04 -4.05
N TRP A 85 11.43 15.91 -2.87
CA TRP A 85 12.24 14.75 -2.50
C TRP A 85 11.41 13.54 -2.08
N VAL A 86 10.18 13.73 -1.60
CA VAL A 86 9.20 12.63 -1.42
C VAL A 86 8.93 11.94 -2.77
N TYR A 87 8.82 12.70 -3.86
CA TYR A 87 8.68 12.14 -5.20
C TYR A 87 9.89 11.26 -5.56
N GLU A 88 11.11 11.80 -5.46
CA GLU A 88 12.35 11.05 -5.76
C GLU A 88 12.55 9.81 -4.88
N ALA A 89 12.22 9.92 -3.60
CA ALA A 89 12.28 8.82 -2.64
C ALA A 89 11.28 7.70 -2.96
N GLY A 90 10.12 8.04 -3.54
CA GLY A 90 9.07 7.10 -3.90
C GLY A 90 9.29 6.36 -5.22
N LEU A 91 10.17 6.86 -6.09
CA LEU A 91 10.47 6.21 -7.37
C LEU A 91 11.23 4.89 -7.20
N THR A 92 11.04 3.97 -8.14
CA THR A 92 11.88 2.77 -8.28
C THR A 92 13.32 3.18 -8.62
N PRO A 93 14.36 2.59 -7.98
CA PRO A 93 14.33 1.47 -7.03
C PRO A 93 14.22 1.85 -5.54
N ASN A 94 14.06 3.14 -5.20
CA ASN A 94 14.06 3.60 -3.81
C ASN A 94 12.83 3.12 -3.01
N ASN A 95 11.63 3.17 -3.60
CA ASN A 95 10.38 2.63 -3.02
C ASN A 95 10.13 3.07 -1.56
N LEU A 96 10.46 4.31 -1.20
CA LEU A 96 10.15 4.88 0.12
C LEU A 96 8.74 5.49 0.12
N LYS A 97 8.14 5.60 1.30
CA LYS A 97 6.82 6.22 1.48
C LYS A 97 6.82 7.21 2.65
N PRO A 98 5.97 8.24 2.61
CA PRO A 98 5.79 9.15 3.75
C PRO A 98 5.07 8.41 4.90
N VAL A 99 5.53 8.56 6.13
CA VAL A 99 4.97 7.91 7.32
C VAL A 99 4.51 8.91 8.40
N ALA A 100 5.06 10.12 8.38
CA ALA A 100 4.58 11.26 9.16
C ALA A 100 4.77 12.54 8.34
N ALA A 101 3.96 13.58 8.56
CA ALA A 101 4.28 14.89 8.03
C ALA A 101 4.19 15.99 9.07
N GLU A 102 4.97 17.02 8.83
CA GLU A 102 4.89 18.27 9.57
C GLU A 102 3.54 18.93 9.34
N PHE A 103 3.04 19.65 10.35
CA PHE A 103 1.96 20.61 10.16
C PHE A 103 2.36 22.00 10.63
N TYR A 104 1.74 23.00 10.00
CA TYR A 104 1.96 24.43 10.19
C TYR A 104 0.65 25.13 10.60
N GLY A 105 0.64 26.46 10.59
CA GLY A 105 -0.56 27.26 10.89
C GLY A 105 -0.70 27.52 12.39
N THR A 106 -1.87 27.20 12.96
CA THR A 106 -2.12 27.29 14.40
C THR A 106 -2.57 25.93 14.94
N LYS A 107 -2.56 25.74 16.27
CA LYS A 107 -3.03 24.48 16.87
C LYS A 107 -4.52 24.24 16.61
N GLU A 108 -5.30 25.31 16.44
CA GLU A 108 -6.74 25.26 16.14
C GLU A 108 -7.02 25.00 14.67
N LYS A 109 -6.10 25.40 13.77
CA LYS A 109 -6.18 25.22 12.32
C LYS A 109 -4.86 24.68 11.78
N PRO A 110 -4.55 23.39 12.05
CA PRO A 110 -3.31 22.79 11.57
C PRO A 110 -3.36 22.64 10.05
N GLN A 111 -2.27 23.01 9.39
CA GLN A 111 -2.13 22.97 7.93
C GLN A 111 -1.06 21.96 7.54
N THR A 112 -1.41 20.97 6.72
CA THR A 112 -0.49 19.96 6.17
C THR A 112 0.05 20.36 4.80
N TYR A 113 0.06 21.65 4.50
CA TYR A 113 0.60 22.22 3.27
C TYR A 113 1.22 23.59 3.53
N TYR A 114 1.95 24.10 2.55
CA TYR A 114 2.36 25.49 2.49
C TYR A 114 2.21 26.03 1.06
N LEU A 115 2.16 27.35 0.93
CA LEU A 115 2.08 28.00 -0.38
C LEU A 115 3.49 28.38 -0.89
N ALA A 116 3.77 28.05 -2.15
CA ALA A 116 4.95 28.48 -2.88
C ALA A 116 4.70 29.88 -3.48
N VAL A 117 5.66 30.79 -3.32
CA VAL A 117 5.53 32.19 -3.74
C VAL A 117 6.82 32.68 -4.42
N ALA A 118 6.69 33.68 -5.28
CA ALA A 118 7.81 34.41 -5.89
C ALA A 118 7.89 35.80 -5.26
N VAL A 119 8.94 36.06 -4.48
CA VAL A 119 9.15 37.32 -3.76
C VAL A 119 10.10 38.21 -4.56
N VAL A 120 9.77 39.50 -4.67
CA VAL A 120 10.58 40.52 -5.34
C VAL A 120 10.73 41.76 -4.45
N LYS A 121 11.73 42.60 -4.73
CA LYS A 121 11.83 43.93 -4.12
C LYS A 121 10.81 44.88 -4.72
N LYS A 122 10.15 45.65 -3.87
CA LYS A 122 9.24 46.72 -4.27
C LYS A 122 9.99 47.78 -5.07
N GLY A 123 9.36 48.32 -6.11
CA GLY A 123 9.99 49.29 -7.02
C GLY A 123 10.80 48.69 -8.18
N THR A 124 10.92 47.35 -8.25
CA THR A 124 11.27 46.69 -9.51
C THR A 124 10.04 46.64 -10.42
N ASP A 125 10.17 46.84 -11.73
CA ASP A 125 9.02 46.83 -12.66
C ASP A 125 9.04 45.58 -13.57
N PHE A 126 8.64 44.42 -13.02
CA PHE A 126 8.43 43.21 -13.82
C PHE A 126 7.43 42.22 -13.20
N GLN A 127 6.65 41.55 -14.04
CA GLN A 127 5.66 40.55 -13.62
C GLN A 127 6.15 39.11 -13.86
N LEU A 128 5.31 38.13 -13.52
CA LEU A 128 5.67 36.70 -13.63
C LEU A 128 6.02 36.29 -15.07
N ASN A 129 5.29 36.79 -16.07
CA ASN A 129 5.59 36.58 -17.49
C ASN A 129 6.82 37.35 -18.02
N GLN A 130 7.45 38.21 -17.20
CA GLN A 130 8.61 39.03 -17.56
C GLN A 130 9.89 38.59 -16.84
N LEU A 131 9.92 37.35 -16.35
CA LEU A 131 11.08 36.78 -15.66
C LEU A 131 12.29 36.50 -16.57
N GLN A 132 12.10 36.51 -17.90
CA GLN A 132 13.18 36.28 -18.84
C GLN A 132 14.30 37.32 -18.66
N GLY A 133 15.54 36.84 -18.50
CA GLY A 133 16.73 37.68 -18.29
C GLY A 133 16.89 38.26 -16.88
N LYS A 134 16.02 37.93 -15.93
CA LYS A 134 16.16 38.31 -14.51
C LYS A 134 17.04 37.31 -13.76
N LYS A 135 17.69 37.77 -12.70
CA LYS A 135 18.51 36.93 -11.80
C LYS A 135 17.61 36.28 -10.76
N SER A 136 17.64 34.96 -10.64
CA SER A 136 16.75 34.21 -9.74
C SER A 136 17.49 33.53 -8.58
N CYS A 137 16.84 33.53 -7.41
CA CYS A 137 17.29 32.86 -6.21
C CYS A 137 16.38 31.66 -5.90
N HIS A 138 16.97 30.48 -5.77
CA HIS A 138 16.24 29.21 -5.61
C HIS A 138 16.67 28.51 -4.32
N THR A 139 15.73 27.81 -3.66
CA THR A 139 16.03 27.09 -2.42
C THR A 139 16.97 25.89 -2.61
N GLY A 140 17.05 25.38 -3.83
CA GLY A 140 17.80 24.18 -4.20
C GLY A 140 17.08 23.39 -5.30
N LEU A 141 17.86 22.67 -6.10
CA LEU A 141 17.38 21.81 -7.19
C LEU A 141 16.42 20.73 -6.67
N GLY A 142 15.33 20.48 -7.40
CA GLY A 142 14.34 19.44 -7.08
C GLY A 142 13.40 19.77 -5.91
N ARG A 143 13.54 20.93 -5.26
CA ARG A 143 12.65 21.37 -4.18
C ARG A 143 11.37 21.97 -4.73
N SER A 144 10.25 21.79 -4.03
CA SER A 144 8.93 22.18 -4.53
C SER A 144 8.83 23.69 -4.78
N ALA A 145 8.95 24.50 -3.73
CA ALA A 145 8.70 25.95 -3.84
C ALA A 145 9.78 26.67 -4.66
N GLY A 146 11.04 26.22 -4.52
CA GLY A 146 12.19 26.87 -5.11
C GLY A 146 12.59 26.34 -6.47
N TRP A 147 12.04 25.22 -6.96
CA TRP A 147 12.41 24.65 -8.26
C TRP A 147 11.21 24.08 -9.01
N ASN A 148 10.60 23.00 -8.51
CA ASN A 148 9.61 22.23 -9.28
C ASN A 148 8.39 23.07 -9.68
N ILE A 149 7.88 23.89 -8.78
CA ILE A 149 6.75 24.79 -9.05
C ILE A 149 7.13 25.90 -10.04
N PRO A 150 8.12 26.77 -9.76
CA PRO A 150 8.42 27.88 -10.66
C PRO A 150 8.95 27.41 -12.02
N ILE A 151 9.83 26.40 -12.06
CA ILE A 151 10.33 25.87 -13.32
C ILE A 151 9.25 25.10 -14.06
N GLY A 152 8.41 24.32 -13.37
CA GLY A 152 7.28 23.63 -14.01
C GLY A 152 6.28 24.58 -14.66
N LEU A 153 6.02 25.74 -14.04
CA LEU A 153 5.16 26.79 -14.63
C LEU A 153 5.78 27.41 -15.89
N LEU A 154 7.10 27.60 -15.90
CA LEU A 154 7.81 28.28 -16.99
C LEU A 154 8.35 27.33 -18.05
N TYR A 155 8.35 26.01 -17.80
CA TYR A 155 9.08 25.01 -18.59
C TYR A 155 8.71 25.08 -20.07
N CYS A 156 7.42 25.21 -20.38
CA CYS A 156 6.93 25.26 -21.75
C CYS A 156 7.17 26.61 -22.45
N ASP A 157 7.49 27.66 -21.70
CA ASP A 157 7.88 28.95 -22.25
C ASP A 157 9.41 29.05 -22.47
N LEU A 158 10.18 28.05 -21.98
CA LEU A 158 11.62 28.00 -22.20
C LEU A 158 11.95 27.73 -23.68
N PRO A 159 13.01 28.38 -24.21
CA PRO A 159 13.46 28.16 -25.59
C PRO A 159 14.00 26.73 -25.79
N GLU A 160 13.76 26.17 -26.97
CA GLU A 160 14.35 24.88 -27.37
C GLU A 160 15.88 25.01 -27.61
N PRO A 161 16.69 23.97 -27.30
CA PRO A 161 16.29 22.64 -26.83
C PRO A 161 16.03 22.58 -25.32
N ARG A 162 14.85 22.09 -24.92
CA ARG A 162 14.51 21.86 -23.51
C ARG A 162 15.07 20.51 -23.05
N LYS A 163 16.32 20.50 -22.58
CA LYS A 163 16.90 19.30 -21.93
C LYS A 163 16.65 19.36 -20.43
N PRO A 164 16.28 18.24 -19.75
CA PRO A 164 16.10 18.22 -18.31
C PRO A 164 17.39 18.68 -17.60
N LEU A 165 17.34 19.86 -16.98
CA LEU A 165 18.45 20.51 -16.26
C LEU A 165 18.99 19.64 -15.11
N GLU A 166 18.18 18.68 -14.65
CA GLU A 166 18.44 17.79 -13.52
C GLU A 166 19.49 16.71 -13.78
N LYS A 167 19.86 16.45 -15.05
CA LYS A 167 20.83 15.40 -15.39
C LYS A 167 22.29 15.83 -15.22
N ASP A 168 22.60 17.12 -15.21
CA ASP A 168 23.97 17.59 -15.01
C ASP A 168 24.05 19.07 -14.58
N ALA A 169 23.87 19.37 -13.29
CA ALA A 169 23.98 20.74 -12.78
C ALA A 169 25.39 21.36 -13.02
N MET A 170 26.43 20.52 -13.13
CA MET A 170 27.79 20.96 -13.46
C MET A 170 27.94 21.37 -14.92
N ALA A 171 27.03 20.95 -15.80
CA ALA A 171 26.99 21.40 -17.19
C ALA A 171 26.41 22.82 -17.37
N PHE A 172 25.86 23.43 -16.31
CA PHE A 172 25.20 24.75 -16.37
C PHE A 172 25.82 25.74 -15.37
N PRO A 173 27.04 26.27 -15.64
CA PRO A 173 27.72 27.22 -14.74
C PRO A 173 26.91 28.49 -14.46
N GLN A 174 25.97 28.86 -15.35
CA GLN A 174 25.06 29.99 -15.14
C GLN A 174 24.12 29.81 -13.94
N LEU A 175 23.73 28.57 -13.59
CA LEU A 175 22.88 28.31 -12.42
C LEU A 175 23.59 28.62 -11.09
N CYS A 176 24.93 28.60 -11.11
CA CYS A 176 25.76 28.78 -9.92
C CYS A 176 26.42 30.18 -9.85
N GLN A 177 26.12 31.07 -10.80
CA GLN A 177 26.79 32.36 -10.90
C GLN A 177 26.57 33.25 -9.66
N LEU A 178 25.40 33.16 -9.03
CA LEU A 178 25.07 33.90 -7.80
C LEU A 178 25.54 33.17 -6.53
N CYS A 179 25.99 31.92 -6.63
CA CYS A 179 26.36 31.07 -5.51
C CYS A 179 27.60 30.22 -5.85
N PRO A 180 28.82 30.81 -5.83
CA PRO A 180 30.06 30.10 -6.15
C PRO A 180 30.18 28.78 -5.37
N GLY A 181 30.42 27.68 -6.09
CA GLY A 181 30.53 26.32 -5.54
C GLY A 181 29.21 25.56 -5.39
N CYS A 182 28.03 26.18 -5.57
CA CYS A 182 26.73 25.51 -5.69
C CYS A 182 26.44 24.43 -4.64
N GLY A 183 26.90 24.62 -3.40
CA GLY A 183 26.79 23.60 -2.35
C GLY A 183 25.34 23.28 -1.97
N CYS A 184 24.97 21.99 -1.98
CA CYS A 184 23.66 21.48 -1.56
C CYS A 184 23.52 21.32 -0.04
N SER A 185 24.08 22.23 0.76
CA SER A 185 24.00 22.18 2.23
C SER A 185 24.02 23.57 2.84
N SER A 186 23.79 23.65 4.16
CA SER A 186 23.85 24.91 4.92
C SER A 186 25.20 25.63 4.88
N HIS A 187 26.26 24.99 4.37
CA HIS A 187 27.55 25.65 4.13
C HIS A 187 27.48 26.71 3.02
N GLN A 188 26.50 26.61 2.11
CA GLN A 188 26.23 27.62 1.09
C GLN A 188 25.28 28.68 1.68
N PRO A 189 25.70 29.96 1.83
CA PRO A 189 24.87 31.01 2.44
C PRO A 189 23.50 31.24 1.79
N TYR A 190 23.36 30.93 0.49
CA TYR A 190 22.10 31.08 -0.24
C TYR A 190 21.28 29.78 -0.34
N PHE A 191 21.67 28.71 0.36
CA PHE A 191 20.93 27.45 0.37
C PHE A 191 19.66 27.52 1.23
N GLY A 192 18.61 26.82 0.79
CA GLY A 192 17.35 26.71 1.53
C GLY A 192 16.45 27.95 1.45
N TYR A 193 15.36 27.95 2.21
CA TYR A 193 14.38 29.03 2.17
C TYR A 193 14.97 30.37 2.60
N SER A 194 15.60 30.41 3.78
CA SER A 194 16.23 31.63 4.30
C SER A 194 17.41 32.08 3.45
N GLY A 195 18.19 31.15 2.89
CA GLY A 195 19.30 31.48 1.99
C GLY A 195 18.83 32.08 0.66
N ALA A 196 17.80 31.51 0.03
CA ALA A 196 17.23 32.04 -1.21
C ALA A 196 16.63 33.45 -0.99
N PHE A 197 15.97 33.67 0.14
CA PHE A 197 15.51 35.02 0.50
C PHE A 197 16.68 35.97 0.77
N LYS A 198 17.74 35.51 1.42
CA LYS A 198 18.97 36.29 1.63
C LYS A 198 19.62 36.71 0.30
N CYS A 199 19.65 35.83 -0.70
CA CYS A 199 20.12 36.14 -2.05
C CYS A 199 19.37 37.32 -2.69
N LEU A 200 18.05 37.41 -2.50
CA LEU A 200 17.25 38.57 -2.91
C LEU A 200 17.57 39.80 -2.06
N LYS A 201 17.61 39.65 -0.73
CA LYS A 201 17.90 40.73 0.21
C LYS A 201 19.24 41.42 -0.10
N ASP A 202 20.29 40.63 -0.30
CA ASP A 202 21.66 41.09 -0.60
C ASP A 202 21.79 41.71 -2.01
N GLY A 203 20.74 41.61 -2.85
CA GLY A 203 20.71 42.17 -4.21
C GLY A 203 21.45 41.33 -5.25
N ALA A 204 21.82 40.09 -4.90
CA ALA A 204 22.42 39.16 -5.85
C ALA A 204 21.40 38.78 -6.94
N GLY A 205 20.19 38.42 -6.55
CA GLY A 205 19.05 38.15 -7.45
C GLY A 205 17.94 39.18 -7.38
N ASP A 206 17.07 39.17 -8.39
CA ASP A 206 15.92 40.04 -8.58
C ASP A 206 14.62 39.41 -8.05
N VAL A 207 14.55 38.08 -8.03
CA VAL A 207 13.40 37.29 -7.54
C VAL A 207 13.87 36.12 -6.68
N ALA A 208 13.16 35.81 -5.60
CA ALA A 208 13.37 34.61 -4.80
C ALA A 208 12.12 33.72 -4.75
N PHE A 209 12.29 32.44 -5.09
CA PHE A 209 11.22 31.44 -5.03
C PHE A 209 11.27 30.69 -3.70
N VAL A 210 10.29 30.92 -2.82
CA VAL A 210 10.28 30.45 -1.43
C VAL A 210 8.87 30.07 -0.97
N LYS A 211 8.71 29.62 0.28
CA LYS A 211 7.39 29.45 0.92
C LYS A 211 6.88 30.80 1.46
N HIS A 212 5.56 30.95 1.57
CA HIS A 212 4.93 32.18 2.07
C HIS A 212 5.41 32.61 3.47
N THR A 213 5.77 31.68 4.36
CA THR A 213 6.24 32.02 5.72
C THR A 213 7.68 32.55 5.77
N THR A 214 8.49 32.33 4.73
CA THR A 214 9.93 32.65 4.76
C THR A 214 10.21 34.12 5.09
N ILE A 215 9.42 35.04 4.53
CA ILE A 215 9.65 36.46 4.76
C ILE A 215 9.33 36.85 6.21
N PHE A 216 8.29 36.28 6.80
CA PHE A 216 7.91 36.52 8.20
C PHE A 216 8.93 35.93 9.19
N GLU A 217 9.56 34.81 8.83
CA GLU A 217 10.63 34.17 9.61
C GLU A 217 11.94 34.99 9.62
N ASN A 218 12.21 35.72 8.54
CA ASN A 218 13.47 36.46 8.35
C ASN A 218 13.33 37.98 8.62
N LEU A 219 12.12 38.54 8.52
CA LEU A 219 11.81 39.95 8.75
C LEU A 219 10.65 40.09 9.74
N PRO A 220 10.93 40.19 11.06
CA PRO A 220 9.88 40.29 12.08
C PRO A 220 9.15 41.65 12.04
N GLN A 221 9.82 42.71 11.60
CA GLN A 221 9.24 44.06 11.51
C GLN A 221 8.43 44.24 10.23
N GLN A 222 7.23 44.83 10.35
CA GLN A 222 6.36 45.08 9.20
C GLN A 222 6.97 46.06 8.20
N ALA A 223 7.59 47.13 8.69
CA ALA A 223 8.23 48.14 7.83
C ALA A 223 9.31 47.57 6.90
N ASP A 224 9.98 46.48 7.32
CA ASP A 224 10.96 45.78 6.48
C ASP A 224 10.26 44.91 5.42
N ARG A 225 9.12 44.30 5.76
CA ARG A 225 8.33 43.47 4.85
C ARG A 225 7.67 44.30 3.74
N ASP A 226 7.29 45.54 4.03
CA ASP A 226 6.66 46.46 3.08
C ASP A 226 7.58 46.86 1.90
N GLN A 227 8.88 46.53 1.99
CA GLN A 227 9.87 46.71 0.92
C GLN A 227 9.84 45.57 -0.11
N TYR A 228 8.96 44.58 0.06
CA TYR A 228 8.86 43.41 -0.80
C TYR A 228 7.42 43.19 -1.28
N GLU A 229 7.29 42.50 -2.40
CA GLU A 229 6.01 42.15 -3.03
C GLU A 229 6.04 40.70 -3.56
N LEU A 230 4.88 40.15 -3.86
CA LEU A 230 4.70 38.84 -4.50
C LEU A 230 4.36 39.01 -5.97
N LEU A 231 4.90 38.16 -6.83
CA LEU A 231 4.44 37.99 -8.21
C LEU A 231 3.32 36.96 -8.27
N CYS A 232 2.20 37.34 -8.90
CA CYS A 232 1.01 36.50 -8.96
C CYS A 232 0.84 35.84 -10.35
N PRO A 233 0.19 34.66 -10.43
CA PRO A 233 -0.06 33.97 -11.71
C PRO A 233 -0.88 34.77 -12.73
N ASP A 234 -1.71 35.72 -12.27
CA ASP A 234 -2.49 36.65 -13.10
C ASP A 234 -1.66 37.84 -13.62
N ASN A 235 -0.32 37.78 -13.48
CA ASN A 235 0.63 38.84 -13.84
C ASN A 235 0.40 40.16 -13.10
N THR A 236 -0.13 40.09 -11.87
CA THR A 236 -0.20 41.22 -10.94
C THR A 236 0.85 41.09 -9.83
N ARG A 237 0.96 42.14 -8.99
CA ARG A 237 1.74 42.11 -7.75
C ARG A 237 0.85 42.35 -6.56
N ARG A 238 1.22 41.73 -5.44
CA ARG A 238 0.52 41.93 -4.17
C ARG A 238 1.46 42.05 -2.98
N PRO A 239 1.02 42.69 -1.89
CA PRO A 239 1.70 42.63 -0.60
C PRO A 239 1.98 41.20 -0.16
N VAL A 240 3.06 41.02 0.61
CA VAL A 240 3.56 39.70 1.03
C VAL A 240 2.65 38.95 2.01
N ASP A 241 1.70 39.64 2.61
CA ASP A 241 0.65 39.12 3.49
C ASP A 241 -0.60 38.64 2.72
N ASP A 242 -0.81 39.03 1.46
CA ASP A 242 -1.91 38.53 0.61
C ASP A 242 -1.52 37.23 -0.14
N TYR A 243 -0.66 36.40 0.47
CA TYR A 243 -0.14 35.17 -0.12
C TYR A 243 -1.23 34.13 -0.44
N GLU A 244 -2.36 34.15 0.27
CA GLU A 244 -3.47 33.23 0.02
C GLU A 244 -4.11 33.47 -1.36
N ARG A 245 -4.13 34.73 -1.81
CA ARG A 245 -4.66 35.13 -3.12
C ARG A 245 -3.55 35.23 -4.18
N CYS A 246 -2.30 35.37 -3.77
CA CYS A 246 -1.14 35.46 -4.66
C CYS A 246 -0.07 34.43 -4.29
N ASN A 247 -0.22 33.23 -4.85
CA ASN A 247 0.75 32.14 -4.75
C ASN A 247 0.84 31.38 -6.07
N LEU A 248 1.95 30.68 -6.27
CA LEU A 248 2.20 29.87 -7.46
C LEU A 248 1.53 28.50 -7.38
N ALA A 249 1.57 27.88 -6.19
CA ALA A 249 0.94 26.59 -5.94
C ALA A 249 0.83 26.30 -4.44
N ARG A 250 -0.11 25.41 -4.10
CA ARG A 250 -0.20 24.72 -2.82
C ARG A 250 0.69 23.47 -2.87
N VAL A 251 1.57 23.32 -1.90
CA VAL A 251 2.52 22.21 -1.81
C VAL A 251 2.30 21.43 -0.51
N PRO A 252 2.24 20.09 -0.54
CA PRO A 252 2.22 19.26 0.66
C PRO A 252 3.40 19.58 1.60
N SER A 253 3.20 19.34 2.89
CA SER A 253 4.23 19.58 3.89
C SER A 253 5.44 18.69 3.69
N HIS A 254 6.54 19.03 4.38
CA HIS A 254 7.64 18.10 4.49
C HIS A 254 7.18 16.82 5.22
N ALA A 255 7.66 15.68 4.74
CA ALA A 255 7.29 14.38 5.27
C ALA A 255 8.53 13.62 5.74
N VAL A 256 8.35 12.84 6.81
CA VAL A 256 9.28 11.81 7.22
C VAL A 256 9.04 10.61 6.32
N VAL A 257 10.07 10.19 5.58
CA VAL A 257 10.01 9.03 4.69
C VAL A 257 10.69 7.82 5.32
N ALA A 258 10.15 6.64 5.03
CA ALA A 258 10.68 5.35 5.46
C ALA A 258 10.49 4.31 4.35
N ARG A 259 11.10 3.13 4.49
CA ARG A 259 10.90 2.02 3.54
C ARG A 259 9.44 1.58 3.50
N SER A 260 8.92 1.27 2.32
CA SER A 260 7.53 0.81 2.18
C SER A 260 7.29 -0.57 2.80
N ALA A 261 8.30 -1.44 2.80
CA ALA A 261 8.33 -2.73 3.49
C ALA A 261 9.41 -2.70 4.59
N ASP A 262 9.09 -3.24 5.77
CA ASP A 262 9.98 -3.30 6.95
C ASP A 262 10.62 -1.95 7.33
N GLY A 263 9.88 -0.85 7.13
CA GLY A 263 10.34 0.52 7.36
C GLY A 263 10.21 1.04 8.80
N LYS A 264 9.80 0.20 9.76
CA LYS A 264 9.59 0.59 11.17
C LYS A 264 8.61 1.77 11.35
N GLU A 265 7.55 1.86 10.52
CA GLU A 265 6.63 3.00 10.49
C GLU A 265 5.96 3.29 11.85
N ASP A 266 5.52 2.25 12.57
CA ASP A 266 4.90 2.40 13.90
C ASP A 266 5.88 2.95 14.92
N LEU A 267 7.13 2.48 14.87
CA LEU A 267 8.19 2.90 15.79
C LEU A 267 8.65 4.35 15.51
N ILE A 268 8.71 4.74 14.24
CA ILE A 268 8.98 6.13 13.83
C ILE A 268 7.86 7.05 14.35
N TRP A 269 6.60 6.63 14.19
CA TRP A 269 5.47 7.40 14.72
C TRP A 269 5.49 7.49 16.25
N GLU A 270 5.76 6.39 16.95
CA GLU A 270 5.92 6.38 18.41
C GLU A 270 7.00 7.36 18.86
N LEU A 271 8.17 7.33 18.21
CA LEU A 271 9.26 8.27 18.49
C LEU A 271 8.81 9.73 18.32
N LEU A 272 8.20 10.07 17.18
CA LEU A 272 7.80 11.44 16.87
C LEU A 272 6.67 11.93 17.76
N SER A 273 5.70 11.06 18.07
CA SER A 273 4.59 11.35 18.97
C SER A 273 5.08 11.66 20.38
N GLN A 274 6.05 10.92 20.89
CA GLN A 274 6.68 11.20 22.20
C GLN A 274 7.56 12.44 22.14
N ALA A 275 8.37 12.61 21.08
CA ALA A 275 9.26 13.75 20.92
C ALA A 275 8.49 15.08 20.88
N GLN A 276 7.36 15.16 20.17
CA GLN A 276 6.55 16.39 20.12
C GLN A 276 5.83 16.68 21.44
N GLU A 277 5.48 15.67 22.23
CA GLU A 277 4.80 15.88 23.52
C GLU A 277 5.75 16.50 24.56
N HIS A 278 7.00 16.04 24.59
CA HIS A 278 8.03 16.49 25.53
C HIS A 278 8.87 17.67 25.05
N PHE A 279 9.17 17.74 23.75
CA PHE A 279 10.12 18.70 23.16
C PHE A 279 9.53 19.51 22.01
N GLY A 280 8.21 19.46 21.82
CA GLY A 280 7.51 20.31 20.86
C GLY A 280 7.63 21.80 21.20
N LYS A 281 7.00 22.64 20.38
CA LYS A 281 7.09 24.10 20.50
C LYS A 281 6.68 24.57 21.90
N ASP A 282 7.57 25.31 22.54
CA ASP A 282 7.42 25.88 23.89
C ASP A 282 7.26 24.86 25.03
N LYS A 283 7.64 23.58 24.82
CA LYS A 283 7.50 22.51 25.84
C LYS A 283 8.71 22.37 26.77
N SER A 284 9.93 22.59 26.28
CA SER A 284 11.16 22.40 27.07
C SER A 284 12.19 23.50 26.82
N LYS A 285 12.88 23.97 27.86
CA LYS A 285 13.96 24.94 27.71
C LYS A 285 15.29 24.29 27.30
N ASP A 286 15.46 23.01 27.60
CA ASP A 286 16.72 22.29 27.42
C ASP A 286 16.93 21.82 25.97
N PHE A 287 15.83 21.48 25.29
CA PHE A 287 15.85 21.04 23.89
C PHE A 287 14.53 21.38 23.21
N GLN A 288 14.62 21.86 21.97
CA GLN A 288 13.48 22.25 21.14
C GLN A 288 13.53 21.49 19.83
N LEU A 289 12.44 20.82 19.48
CA LEU A 289 12.37 20.02 18.25
C LEU A 289 12.38 20.90 17.00
N PHE A 290 11.68 22.04 17.05
CA PHE A 290 11.46 22.96 15.91
C PHE A 290 12.27 24.27 16.04
N SER A 291 13.41 24.25 16.73
CA SER A 291 14.38 25.35 16.67
C SER A 291 15.78 24.82 16.97
N SER A 292 16.82 25.58 16.63
CA SER A 292 18.19 25.22 17.01
C SER A 292 19.08 26.47 17.14
N PRO A 293 20.03 26.50 18.09
CA PRO A 293 21.05 27.54 18.14
C PRO A 293 22.09 27.41 17.00
N HIS A 294 22.18 26.24 16.37
CA HIS A 294 23.21 25.93 15.36
C HIS A 294 22.80 26.22 13.93
N GLY A 295 21.57 26.69 13.69
CA GLY A 295 21.05 26.94 12.36
C GLY A 295 19.53 26.82 12.28
N LYS A 296 19.00 27.03 11.08
CA LYS A 296 17.56 26.95 10.76
C LYS A 296 17.22 25.65 10.07
N ASP A 297 16.00 25.16 10.28
CA ASP A 297 15.42 24.01 9.59
C ASP A 297 16.27 22.73 9.70
N LEU A 298 16.89 22.50 10.86
CA LEU A 298 17.72 21.31 11.12
C LEU A 298 16.84 20.14 11.55
N LEU A 299 16.90 19.01 10.83
CA LEU A 299 16.04 17.81 10.93
C LEU A 299 14.56 18.04 10.56
N PHE A 300 13.98 19.13 11.03
CA PHE A 300 12.59 19.55 10.81
C PHE A 300 12.58 21.06 10.59
N LYS A 301 11.55 21.57 9.91
CA LYS A 301 11.40 23.02 9.74
C LYS A 301 11.13 23.70 11.07
N ASP A 302 11.69 24.90 11.23
CA ASP A 302 11.45 25.73 12.41
C ASP A 302 9.99 26.21 12.48
N SER A 303 9.32 26.29 11.33
CA SER A 303 7.92 26.69 11.22
C SER A 303 6.94 25.59 11.62
N ALA A 304 7.38 24.33 11.76
CA ALA A 304 6.52 23.22 12.13
C ALA A 304 6.02 23.37 13.58
N LEU A 305 4.77 22.96 13.80
CA LEU A 305 4.15 22.94 15.13
C LEU A 305 4.10 21.53 15.74
N GLY A 306 4.26 20.50 14.91
CA GLY A 306 4.14 19.09 15.29
C GLY A 306 4.06 18.19 14.05
N PHE A 307 3.67 16.94 14.28
CA PHE A 307 3.49 15.94 13.23
C PHE A 307 2.08 15.33 13.23
N PHE A 308 1.63 14.93 12.05
CA PHE A 308 0.54 13.97 11.89
C PHE A 308 1.07 12.63 11.36
N ARG A 309 0.43 11.55 11.79
CA ARG A 309 0.66 10.23 11.22
C ARG A 309 0.06 10.22 9.83
N VAL A 310 0.86 9.83 8.83
CA VAL A 310 0.35 9.62 7.48
C VAL A 310 -0.44 8.30 7.47
N PRO A 311 -1.67 8.25 6.93
CA PRO A 311 -2.44 7.01 6.84
C PRO A 311 -1.67 5.91 6.09
N SER A 312 -1.78 4.66 6.53
CA SER A 312 -0.98 3.54 6.00
C SER A 312 -1.19 3.26 4.50
N ARG A 313 -2.38 3.58 3.97
CA ARG A 313 -2.71 3.47 2.53
C ARG A 313 -2.18 4.63 1.68
N MET A 314 -1.72 5.73 2.28
CA MET A 314 -1.24 6.90 1.56
C MET A 314 0.21 6.67 1.11
N ASP A 315 0.38 6.34 -0.17
CA ASP A 315 1.69 6.29 -0.80
C ASP A 315 2.21 7.69 -1.14
N TYR A 316 3.39 7.78 -1.77
CA TYR A 316 3.97 9.07 -2.15
C TYR A 316 3.12 9.79 -3.20
N ARG A 317 2.38 9.09 -4.08
CA ARG A 317 1.56 9.70 -5.13
C ARG A 317 0.30 10.33 -4.55
N LEU A 318 -0.38 9.63 -3.66
CA LEU A 318 -1.54 10.12 -2.92
C LEU A 318 -1.15 11.28 -2.00
N TYR A 319 -0.02 11.18 -1.30
CA TYR A 319 0.49 12.26 -0.46
C TYR A 319 0.77 13.54 -1.25
N LEU A 320 1.40 13.39 -2.42
CA LEU A 320 1.76 14.52 -3.27
C LEU A 320 0.58 15.09 -4.06
N GLY A 321 -0.37 14.24 -4.41
CA GLY A 321 -1.48 14.55 -5.29
C GLY A 321 -1.09 14.50 -6.78
N HIS A 322 -2.03 14.04 -7.60
CA HIS A 322 -1.86 13.81 -9.05
C HIS A 322 -1.31 15.03 -9.80
N ASN A 323 -1.81 16.23 -9.50
CA ASN A 323 -1.40 17.45 -10.20
C ASN A 323 0.07 17.77 -9.95
N TYR A 324 0.54 17.63 -8.71
CA TYR A 324 1.94 17.85 -8.37
C TYR A 324 2.84 16.78 -9.00
N VAL A 325 2.45 15.50 -8.88
CA VAL A 325 3.16 14.37 -9.49
C VAL A 325 3.29 14.53 -11.00
N THR A 326 2.21 14.91 -11.67
CA THR A 326 2.18 15.14 -13.13
C THR A 326 3.09 16.30 -13.52
N ALA A 327 3.05 17.41 -12.79
CA ALA A 327 3.90 18.57 -13.05
C ALA A 327 5.40 18.24 -12.91
N VAL A 328 5.78 17.52 -11.85
CA VAL A 328 7.18 17.10 -11.63
C VAL A 328 7.63 16.08 -12.68
N ARG A 329 6.79 15.10 -13.03
CA ARG A 329 7.11 14.13 -14.09
C ARG A 329 7.33 14.82 -15.43
N ASN A 330 6.41 15.71 -15.82
CA ASN A 330 6.50 16.45 -17.09
C ASN A 330 7.78 17.29 -17.16
N LEU A 331 8.16 17.94 -16.06
CA LEU A 331 9.42 18.69 -15.96
C LEU A 331 10.65 17.78 -16.17
N ARG A 332 10.65 16.60 -15.54
CA ARG A 332 11.77 15.65 -15.59
C ARG A 332 11.91 14.94 -16.93
N GLU A 333 10.79 14.57 -17.54
CA GLU A 333 10.74 13.93 -18.86
C GLU A 333 10.86 14.94 -20.00
N GLY A 334 10.68 16.22 -19.67
CA GLY A 334 10.75 17.33 -20.60
C GLY A 334 9.55 17.45 -21.52
N VAL A 335 8.39 16.98 -21.08
CA VAL A 335 7.15 16.91 -21.85
C VAL A 335 6.27 18.12 -21.54
N CYS A 336 5.89 18.88 -22.56
CA CYS A 336 4.82 19.85 -22.45
C CYS A 336 3.49 19.16 -22.74
N PRO A 337 2.48 19.29 -21.85
CA PRO A 337 1.16 18.74 -22.14
C PRO A 337 0.63 19.42 -23.41
N GLU A 338 0.36 18.62 -24.45
CA GLU A 338 -0.21 19.14 -25.69
C GLU A 338 -1.60 19.71 -25.40
N SER A 339 -1.83 20.95 -25.84
CA SER A 339 -3.16 21.54 -25.88
C SER A 339 -3.94 20.98 -27.07
N THR A 340 -4.41 19.74 -26.99
CA THR A 340 -5.20 19.16 -28.07
C THR A 340 -6.51 18.62 -27.52
N GLY A 341 -7.61 19.15 -28.06
CA GLY A 341 -8.99 18.81 -27.70
C GLY A 341 -9.42 17.39 -28.07
N ASP A 342 -8.48 16.47 -28.27
CA ASP A 342 -8.76 15.07 -28.48
C ASP A 342 -8.82 14.32 -27.17
N CYS A 343 -9.91 13.60 -27.00
CA CYS A 343 -10.13 12.72 -25.88
C CYS A 343 -9.34 11.44 -26.09
N PRO A 344 -8.25 11.18 -25.32
CA PRO A 344 -7.59 9.90 -25.39
C PRO A 344 -8.53 8.80 -24.87
N SER A 345 -8.15 7.55 -25.11
CA SER A 345 -8.80 6.36 -24.54
C SER A 345 -9.03 6.52 -23.04
N ILE A 346 -10.19 6.05 -22.57
CA ILE A 346 -10.55 6.06 -21.15
C ILE A 346 -10.10 4.76 -20.53
N LYS A 347 -9.22 4.83 -19.53
CA LYS A 347 -8.84 3.66 -18.73
C LYS A 347 -9.92 3.34 -17.70
N TRP A 348 -10.72 2.32 -17.95
CA TRP A 348 -11.75 1.85 -17.04
C TRP A 348 -11.18 0.90 -15.98
N CYS A 349 -11.47 1.14 -14.71
CA CYS A 349 -11.04 0.25 -13.62
C CYS A 349 -12.08 -0.83 -13.35
N ALA A 350 -11.72 -2.08 -13.64
CA ALA A 350 -12.55 -3.27 -13.45
C ALA A 350 -12.22 -3.98 -12.12
N LEU A 351 -13.25 -4.40 -11.37
CA LEU A 351 -13.09 -5.13 -10.11
C LEU A 351 -12.86 -6.62 -10.33
N SER A 352 -11.64 -7.04 -10.01
CA SER A 352 -11.17 -8.42 -10.12
C SER A 352 -11.31 -9.00 -11.55
N HIS A 353 -11.12 -10.30 -11.67
CA HIS A 353 -11.06 -10.99 -12.96
C HIS A 353 -12.40 -10.98 -13.72
N HIS A 354 -13.54 -11.11 -13.03
CA HIS A 354 -14.85 -11.20 -13.67
C HIS A 354 -15.22 -9.92 -14.41
N GLU A 355 -15.05 -8.75 -13.78
CA GLU A 355 -15.27 -7.48 -14.47
C GLU A 355 -14.19 -7.23 -15.53
N ARG A 356 -12.96 -7.68 -15.30
CA ARG A 356 -11.87 -7.50 -16.26
C ARG A 356 -12.19 -8.14 -17.61
N LEU A 357 -12.72 -9.36 -17.63
CA LEU A 357 -13.12 -10.03 -18.87
C LEU A 357 -14.16 -9.24 -19.66
N LYS A 358 -15.21 -8.75 -18.98
CA LYS A 358 -16.25 -7.92 -19.61
C LYS A 358 -15.67 -6.58 -20.10
N CYS A 359 -14.74 -6.00 -19.35
CA CYS A 359 -14.04 -4.78 -19.76
C CYS A 359 -13.20 -5.02 -21.02
N ASP A 360 -12.46 -6.12 -21.09
CA ASP A 360 -11.62 -6.43 -22.26
C ASP A 360 -12.49 -6.65 -23.51
N GLU A 361 -13.65 -7.30 -23.36
CA GLU A 361 -14.65 -7.39 -24.44
C GLU A 361 -15.16 -5.99 -24.84
N TRP A 362 -15.46 -5.12 -23.88
CA TRP A 362 -15.85 -3.75 -24.14
C TRP A 362 -14.75 -2.98 -24.89
N SER A 363 -13.49 -3.14 -24.48
CA SER A 363 -12.33 -2.49 -25.08
C SER A 363 -12.21 -2.81 -26.57
N VAL A 364 -12.33 -4.08 -26.95
CA VAL A 364 -12.35 -4.54 -28.34
C VAL A 364 -13.51 -3.93 -29.12
N ASN A 365 -14.72 -3.92 -28.55
CA ASN A 365 -15.91 -3.39 -29.21
C ASN A 365 -15.96 -1.86 -29.26
N SER A 366 -15.18 -1.17 -28.43
CA SER A 366 -15.15 0.29 -28.35
C SER A 366 -14.36 0.97 -29.48
N GLY A 367 -13.59 0.20 -30.26
CA GLY A 367 -12.70 0.73 -31.29
C GLY A 367 -11.50 1.50 -30.73
N GLY A 368 -10.99 1.08 -29.56
CA GLY A 368 -9.85 1.71 -28.88
C GLY A 368 -10.19 2.94 -28.03
N GLN A 369 -11.48 3.21 -27.79
CA GLN A 369 -11.92 4.31 -26.92
C GLN A 369 -11.89 3.95 -25.43
N ILE A 370 -11.89 2.66 -25.10
CA ILE A 370 -11.84 2.13 -23.74
C ILE A 370 -10.60 1.24 -23.62
N GLU A 371 -9.82 1.48 -22.57
CA GLU A 371 -8.75 0.61 -22.09
C GLU A 371 -9.14 0.05 -20.72
N CYS A 372 -8.60 -1.08 -20.33
CA CYS A 372 -8.95 -1.71 -19.08
C CYS A 372 -7.76 -1.74 -18.12
N GLU A 373 -8.05 -1.38 -16.88
CA GLU A 373 -7.22 -1.57 -15.70
C GLU A 373 -7.98 -2.44 -14.71
N SER A 374 -7.28 -3.06 -13.75
CA SER A 374 -7.96 -3.88 -12.75
C SER A 374 -7.41 -3.70 -11.35
N ALA A 375 -8.28 -3.90 -10.37
CA ALA A 375 -7.92 -3.92 -8.96
C ALA A 375 -8.76 -4.95 -8.19
N GLU A 376 -8.33 -5.35 -6.99
CA GLU A 376 -9.04 -6.38 -6.21
C GLU A 376 -10.12 -5.81 -5.27
N SER A 377 -10.17 -4.48 -5.07
CA SER A 377 -11.21 -3.81 -4.28
C SER A 377 -11.62 -2.46 -4.89
N PRO A 378 -12.82 -1.95 -4.56
CA PRO A 378 -13.24 -0.60 -5.00
C PRO A 378 -12.31 0.50 -4.53
N GLU A 379 -11.73 0.38 -3.33
CA GLU A 379 -10.76 1.35 -2.82
C GLU A 379 -9.49 1.39 -3.66
N ASP A 380 -8.95 0.22 -4.02
CA ASP A 380 -7.75 0.15 -4.87
C ASP A 380 -8.01 0.76 -6.27
N CYS A 381 -9.22 0.58 -6.82
CA CYS A 381 -9.59 1.26 -8.06
C CYS A 381 -9.72 2.78 -7.87
N ILE A 382 -10.29 3.25 -6.76
CA ILE A 382 -10.32 4.69 -6.44
C ILE A 382 -8.89 5.23 -6.33
N ASP A 383 -7.98 4.53 -5.65
CA ASP A 383 -6.57 4.89 -5.53
C ASP A 383 -5.91 4.99 -6.91
N LYS A 384 -6.15 4.01 -7.80
CA LYS A 384 -5.69 4.02 -9.20
C LYS A 384 -6.24 5.20 -10.00
N ILE A 385 -7.51 5.55 -9.82
CA ILE A 385 -8.13 6.70 -10.50
C ILE A 385 -7.54 8.00 -9.95
N VAL A 386 -7.34 8.14 -8.64
CA VAL A 386 -6.72 9.33 -8.06
C VAL A 386 -5.29 9.48 -8.57
N ASN A 387 -4.54 8.38 -8.69
CA ASN A 387 -3.14 8.37 -9.10
C ASN A 387 -2.92 8.48 -10.62
N GLY A 388 -3.98 8.45 -11.43
CA GLY A 388 -3.88 8.53 -12.90
C GLY A 388 -3.50 7.20 -13.58
N GLU A 389 -3.53 6.08 -12.86
CA GLU A 389 -3.37 4.74 -13.44
C GLU A 389 -4.64 4.30 -14.18
N ALA A 390 -5.81 4.64 -13.63
CA ALA A 390 -7.11 4.51 -14.27
C ALA A 390 -7.79 5.88 -14.39
N ASP A 391 -8.87 5.99 -15.15
CA ASP A 391 -9.60 7.25 -15.40
C ASP A 391 -11.00 7.28 -14.82
N ALA A 392 -11.73 6.15 -14.86
CA ALA A 392 -13.11 6.08 -14.42
C ALA A 392 -13.54 4.67 -13.97
N MET A 393 -14.60 4.63 -13.17
CA MET A 393 -15.37 3.42 -12.85
C MET A 393 -16.78 3.82 -12.37
N SER A 394 -17.74 2.88 -12.38
CA SER A 394 -19.03 3.06 -11.70
C SER A 394 -18.93 2.63 -10.23
N LEU A 395 -19.54 3.40 -9.33
CA LEU A 395 -19.51 3.17 -7.89
C LEU A 395 -20.90 3.28 -7.25
N ASP A 396 -21.12 2.44 -6.22
CA ASP A 396 -22.23 2.63 -5.29
C ASP A 396 -22.11 3.97 -4.55
N GLY A 397 -23.24 4.59 -4.17
CA GLY A 397 -23.26 5.88 -3.47
C GLY A 397 -22.34 5.98 -2.24
N GLY A 398 -22.11 4.88 -1.54
CA GLY A 398 -21.15 4.82 -0.44
C GLY A 398 -19.70 5.01 -0.91
N TYR A 399 -19.31 4.38 -2.01
CA TYR A 399 -17.99 4.59 -2.61
C TYR A 399 -17.90 5.91 -3.37
N VAL A 400 -19.00 6.46 -3.92
CA VAL A 400 -19.03 7.81 -4.50
C VAL A 400 -18.67 8.87 -3.45
N TYR A 401 -19.14 8.71 -2.21
CA TYR A 401 -18.73 9.58 -1.10
C TYR A 401 -17.23 9.44 -0.81
N ILE A 402 -16.69 8.21 -0.75
CA ILE A 402 -15.24 7.98 -0.51
C ILE A 402 -14.43 8.62 -1.63
N ALA A 403 -14.78 8.34 -2.89
CA ALA A 403 -14.17 8.93 -4.09
C ALA A 403 -14.21 10.47 -4.06
N GLY A 404 -15.34 11.05 -3.65
CA GLY A 404 -15.50 12.49 -3.45
C GLY A 404 -14.59 13.06 -2.36
N LYS A 405 -14.39 12.31 -1.26
CA LYS A 405 -13.38 12.66 -0.26
C LYS A 405 -11.96 12.55 -0.82
N CYS A 406 -11.68 11.61 -1.72
CA CYS A 406 -10.40 11.52 -2.43
C CYS A 406 -10.22 12.55 -3.57
N GLY A 407 -11.20 13.44 -3.80
CA GLY A 407 -11.11 14.51 -4.81
C GLY A 407 -11.62 14.15 -6.20
N LEU A 408 -12.21 12.96 -6.37
CA LEU A 408 -12.92 12.60 -7.60
C LEU A 408 -14.30 13.27 -7.65
N VAL A 409 -14.84 13.40 -8.86
CA VAL A 409 -16.15 14.00 -9.10
C VAL A 409 -17.08 13.00 -9.78
N PRO A 410 -18.38 12.97 -9.41
CA PRO A 410 -19.37 12.20 -10.14
C PRO A 410 -19.62 12.83 -11.52
N VAL A 411 -19.65 12.01 -12.56
CA VAL A 411 -19.71 12.44 -13.97
C VAL A 411 -21.06 12.06 -14.61
N LEU A 412 -21.47 10.81 -14.42
CA LEU A 412 -22.73 10.25 -14.92
C LEU A 412 -23.41 9.46 -13.81
N ALA A 413 -24.74 9.44 -13.80
CA ALA A 413 -25.51 8.56 -12.92
C ALA A 413 -26.13 7.40 -13.72
N GLU A 414 -26.18 6.22 -13.13
CA GLU A 414 -27.00 5.11 -13.62
C GLU A 414 -28.48 5.38 -13.33
N ASN A 415 -29.35 5.20 -14.32
CA ASN A 415 -30.80 5.20 -14.15
C ASN A 415 -31.35 3.78 -14.28
N TYR A 416 -32.36 3.42 -13.47
CA TYR A 416 -32.88 2.06 -13.36
C TYR A 416 -34.36 1.93 -13.78
N GLN A 417 -35.13 3.02 -13.70
CA GLN A 417 -36.57 3.06 -13.95
C GLN A 417 -36.89 3.85 -15.22
N SER A 418 -36.34 5.05 -15.38
CA SER A 418 -36.66 5.94 -16.50
C SER A 418 -35.94 5.51 -17.78
N THR A 419 -36.70 5.36 -18.85
CA THR A 419 -36.20 5.11 -20.20
C THR A 419 -35.97 6.40 -21.00
N ASP A 420 -36.37 7.56 -20.47
CA ASP A 420 -36.19 8.85 -21.15
C ASP A 420 -34.73 9.35 -21.13
N CYS A 421 -33.93 8.83 -20.19
CA CYS A 421 -32.48 9.08 -20.03
C CYS A 421 -32.09 10.57 -19.97
N LYS A 422 -33.02 11.44 -19.58
CA LYS A 422 -32.83 12.89 -19.55
C LYS A 422 -32.61 13.43 -18.16
N THR A 423 -33.26 12.83 -17.16
CA THR A 423 -33.23 13.33 -15.78
C THR A 423 -32.69 12.26 -14.83
N PRO A 424 -31.82 12.63 -13.88
CA PRO A 424 -31.35 11.69 -12.87
C PRO A 424 -32.51 11.30 -11.97
N GLU A 425 -32.62 10.00 -11.70
CA GLU A 425 -33.61 9.50 -10.76
C GLU A 425 -33.31 9.94 -9.34
N LYS A 426 -34.37 10.04 -8.52
CA LYS A 426 -34.25 10.40 -7.11
C LYS A 426 -33.56 9.32 -6.25
N GLY A 427 -33.27 8.13 -6.78
CA GLY A 427 -32.66 7.03 -6.04
C GLY A 427 -33.54 5.79 -5.89
N TYR A 428 -32.92 4.67 -5.51
CA TYR A 428 -33.55 3.39 -5.17
C TYR A 428 -33.83 3.27 -3.66
N TYR A 429 -34.47 2.18 -3.22
CA TYR A 429 -34.76 1.96 -1.79
C TYR A 429 -33.82 0.90 -1.19
N ALA A 430 -33.22 1.24 -0.04
CA ALA A 430 -32.49 0.28 0.78
C ALA A 430 -33.47 -0.48 1.68
N VAL A 431 -33.47 -1.80 1.62
CA VAL A 431 -34.42 -2.66 2.34
C VAL A 431 -33.72 -3.74 3.15
N ALA A 432 -34.39 -4.22 4.20
CA ALA A 432 -34.01 -5.41 4.96
C ALA A 432 -34.99 -6.53 4.63
N VAL A 433 -34.49 -7.61 4.02
CA VAL A 433 -35.28 -8.76 3.57
C VAL A 433 -35.11 -9.92 4.54
N VAL A 434 -36.21 -10.59 4.86
CA VAL A 434 -36.25 -11.80 5.69
C VAL A 434 -37.09 -12.89 5.02
N LYS A 435 -36.91 -14.13 5.46
CA LYS A 435 -37.77 -15.25 5.05
C LYS A 435 -39.13 -15.13 5.73
N LYS A 436 -40.21 -15.34 4.97
CA LYS A 436 -41.58 -15.36 5.49
C LYS A 436 -41.82 -16.52 6.47
N SER A 437 -41.07 -17.61 6.32
CA SER A 437 -41.16 -18.80 7.17
C SER A 437 -40.79 -18.56 8.64
N ASP A 438 -39.95 -17.58 8.95
CA ASP A 438 -39.65 -17.17 10.33
C ASP A 438 -40.35 -15.84 10.64
N ALA A 439 -41.57 -15.92 11.15
CA ALA A 439 -42.38 -14.76 11.54
C ALA A 439 -41.87 -14.06 12.82
N THR A 440 -40.91 -14.64 13.55
CA THR A 440 -40.43 -14.07 14.81
C THR A 440 -39.51 -12.87 14.59
N ILE A 441 -38.85 -12.79 13.44
CA ILE A 441 -37.86 -11.73 13.14
C ILE A 441 -38.58 -10.44 12.75
N ASN A 442 -38.20 -9.34 13.40
CA ASN A 442 -38.57 -7.97 13.07
C ASN A 442 -37.39 -7.02 13.30
N TRP A 443 -37.54 -5.75 12.90
CA TRP A 443 -36.47 -4.76 13.00
C TRP A 443 -35.95 -4.54 14.43
N ASN A 444 -36.78 -4.75 15.44
CA ASN A 444 -36.44 -4.47 16.84
C ASN A 444 -35.73 -5.64 17.54
N ASN A 445 -35.71 -6.85 16.95
CA ASN A 445 -35.12 -8.05 17.55
C ASN A 445 -33.99 -8.69 16.73
N LEU A 446 -33.28 -7.89 15.94
CA LEU A 446 -32.15 -8.34 15.11
C LEU A 446 -30.90 -8.75 15.91
N LYS A 447 -30.82 -8.44 17.21
CA LYS A 447 -29.67 -8.82 18.04
C LYS A 447 -29.52 -10.34 18.11
N GLY A 448 -28.31 -10.83 17.88
CA GLY A 448 -27.97 -12.26 17.88
C GLY A 448 -28.44 -13.02 16.63
N LYS A 449 -29.07 -12.37 15.65
CA LYS A 449 -29.43 -12.98 14.36
C LYS A 449 -28.23 -13.03 13.42
N LYS A 450 -28.36 -13.79 12.34
CA LYS A 450 -27.38 -13.91 11.26
C LYS A 450 -27.63 -12.91 10.15
N SER A 451 -26.65 -12.09 9.81
CA SER A 451 -26.82 -11.02 8.82
C SER A 451 -26.04 -11.27 7.51
N CYS A 452 -26.63 -10.81 6.41
CA CYS A 452 -26.05 -10.87 5.06
C CYS A 452 -25.99 -9.46 4.46
N HIS A 453 -24.81 -9.06 3.99
CA HIS A 453 -24.53 -7.71 3.51
C HIS A 453 -23.89 -7.74 2.13
N THR A 454 -24.18 -6.75 1.29
CA THR A 454 -23.59 -6.67 -0.05
C THR A 454 -22.07 -6.51 -0.03
N SER A 455 -21.58 -5.66 0.89
CA SER A 455 -20.18 -5.35 1.19
C SER A 455 -20.18 -4.24 2.24
N VAL A 456 -19.11 -4.17 3.04
CA VAL A 456 -18.78 -2.99 3.86
C VAL A 456 -18.72 -1.74 2.96
N ASP A 457 -19.09 -0.59 3.52
CA ASP A 457 -19.14 0.74 2.89
C ASP A 457 -20.15 0.95 1.75
N ARG A 458 -20.90 -0.07 1.33
CA ARG A 458 -22.01 0.10 0.37
C ARG A 458 -23.26 0.67 1.04
N THR A 459 -24.06 1.37 0.26
CA THR A 459 -25.26 2.10 0.71
C THR A 459 -26.28 1.20 1.40
N ALA A 460 -26.91 0.29 0.65
CA ALA A 460 -28.00 -0.51 1.18
C ALA A 460 -27.53 -1.66 2.08
N GLY A 461 -26.35 -2.23 1.78
CA GLY A 461 -25.80 -3.34 2.54
C GLY A 461 -25.10 -2.96 3.84
N TRP A 462 -24.67 -1.71 4.00
CA TRP A 462 -23.86 -1.29 5.15
C TRP A 462 -24.25 0.08 5.71
N ASN A 463 -24.05 1.17 4.97
CA ASN A 463 -24.13 2.53 5.51
C ASN A 463 -25.51 2.84 6.10
N ILE A 464 -26.59 2.52 5.39
CA ILE A 464 -27.96 2.73 5.88
C ILE A 464 -28.29 1.83 7.08
N PRO A 465 -28.23 0.48 6.96
CA PRO A 465 -28.63 -0.38 8.08
C PRO A 465 -27.74 -0.21 9.30
N MET A 466 -26.42 -0.11 9.12
CA MET A 466 -25.49 0.04 10.24
C MET A 466 -25.57 1.43 10.87
N GLY A 467 -25.86 2.48 10.10
CA GLY A 467 -26.13 3.82 10.64
C GLY A 467 -27.38 3.86 11.53
N LEU A 468 -28.45 3.18 11.11
CA LEU A 468 -29.67 3.05 11.91
C LEU A 468 -29.44 2.21 13.17
N LEU A 469 -28.67 1.12 13.08
CA LEU A 469 -28.30 0.31 14.25
C LEU A 469 -27.39 1.08 15.20
N TYR A 470 -26.38 1.79 14.70
CA TYR A 470 -25.48 2.61 15.49
C TYR A 470 -26.23 3.65 16.32
N SER A 471 -27.23 4.30 15.73
CA SER A 471 -28.11 5.26 16.43
C SER A 471 -28.87 4.65 17.61
N ARG A 472 -29.03 3.31 17.64
CA ARG A 472 -29.69 2.57 18.73
C ARG A 472 -28.71 1.99 19.76
N ILE A 473 -27.59 1.43 19.31
CA ILE A 473 -26.64 0.69 20.17
C ILE A 473 -25.48 1.58 20.66
N ASN A 474 -25.21 2.69 19.97
CA ASN A 474 -24.16 3.67 20.28
C ASN A 474 -22.73 3.11 20.39
N HIS A 475 -22.41 2.06 19.62
CA HIS A 475 -21.07 1.49 19.50
C HIS A 475 -20.85 0.85 18.12
N CYS A 476 -19.59 0.71 17.68
CA CYS A 476 -19.24 0.22 16.33
C CYS A 476 -19.08 -1.30 16.22
N LYS A 477 -19.24 -2.02 17.35
CA LYS A 477 -19.08 -3.47 17.43
C LYS A 477 -20.30 -4.23 16.87
N PHE A 478 -20.51 -4.12 15.57
CA PHE A 478 -21.63 -4.78 14.88
C PHE A 478 -21.48 -6.31 14.84
N ASP A 479 -20.24 -6.79 14.93
CA ASP A 479 -19.86 -8.20 15.03
C ASP A 479 -20.18 -8.83 16.41
N GLU A 480 -20.36 -8.00 17.45
CA GLU A 480 -20.93 -8.42 18.74
C GLU A 480 -22.46 -8.29 18.78
N PHE A 481 -23.06 -7.49 17.87
CA PHE A 481 -24.51 -7.32 17.79
C PHE A 481 -25.18 -8.48 17.05
N PHE A 482 -24.66 -8.85 15.87
CA PHE A 482 -25.07 -10.06 15.15
C PHE A 482 -24.26 -11.26 15.66
N SER A 483 -24.84 -12.45 15.61
CA SER A 483 -24.11 -13.65 16.08
C SER A 483 -23.03 -14.08 15.10
N GLN A 484 -23.36 -14.08 13.81
CA GLN A 484 -22.48 -14.40 12.68
C GLN A 484 -23.01 -13.67 11.44
N GLY A 485 -22.17 -13.47 10.43
CA GLY A 485 -22.63 -12.85 9.20
C GLY A 485 -21.76 -13.14 7.99
N CYS A 486 -22.18 -12.58 6.85
CA CYS A 486 -21.29 -12.32 5.74
C CYS A 486 -21.35 -10.84 5.35
N ALA A 487 -20.26 -10.12 5.63
CA ALA A 487 -20.03 -8.74 5.25
C ALA A 487 -18.69 -8.62 4.52
N PRO A 488 -18.67 -8.82 3.19
CA PRO A 488 -17.45 -8.72 2.39
C PRO A 488 -16.69 -7.41 2.65
N GLY A 489 -15.38 -7.50 2.94
CA GLY A 489 -14.53 -6.36 3.29
C GLY A 489 -14.31 -6.13 4.78
N TYR A 490 -15.05 -6.82 5.64
CA TYR A 490 -14.83 -6.75 7.08
C TYR A 490 -13.52 -7.48 7.48
N GLU A 491 -13.15 -7.39 8.76
CA GLU A 491 -11.96 -8.07 9.28
C GLU A 491 -12.11 -9.59 9.17
N LYS A 492 -11.12 -10.26 8.55
CA LYS A 492 -11.21 -11.70 8.17
C LYS A 492 -11.41 -12.64 9.36
N ASN A 493 -11.03 -12.22 10.56
CA ASN A 493 -11.14 -12.95 11.83
C ASN A 493 -12.43 -12.63 12.60
N SER A 494 -13.30 -11.76 12.08
CA SER A 494 -14.57 -11.39 12.72
C SER A 494 -15.70 -12.37 12.39
N THR A 495 -16.68 -12.46 13.28
CA THR A 495 -17.93 -13.21 13.11
C THR A 495 -18.72 -12.79 11.88
N LEU A 496 -18.57 -11.54 11.41
CA LEU A 496 -19.20 -11.04 10.20
C LEU A 496 -18.59 -11.60 8.90
N CYS A 497 -17.52 -12.39 8.96
CA CYS A 497 -16.97 -13.12 7.82
C CYS A 497 -17.22 -14.64 7.91
N ASP A 498 -17.90 -15.13 8.94
CA ASP A 498 -18.06 -16.57 9.19
C ASP A 498 -18.93 -17.26 8.14
N LEU A 499 -20.01 -16.62 7.70
CA LEU A 499 -20.97 -17.19 6.76
C LEU A 499 -20.51 -17.13 5.30
N CYS A 500 -19.58 -16.23 4.98
CA CYS A 500 -19.06 -15.99 3.62
C CYS A 500 -18.50 -17.26 2.95
N ILE A 501 -18.49 -17.28 1.60
CA ILE A 501 -18.16 -18.45 0.78
C ILE A 501 -17.28 -18.12 -0.44
N GLY A 502 -16.70 -19.16 -1.04
CA GLY A 502 -15.91 -19.02 -2.26
C GLY A 502 -14.40 -18.96 -2.02
N PRO A 503 -13.61 -18.89 -3.10
CA PRO A 503 -12.15 -19.00 -3.04
C PRO A 503 -11.47 -17.84 -2.28
N SER A 504 -12.10 -16.67 -2.23
CA SER A 504 -11.58 -15.49 -1.51
C SER A 504 -12.58 -15.05 -0.44
N LYS A 505 -12.69 -15.85 0.63
CA LYS A 505 -13.64 -15.62 1.72
C LYS A 505 -13.58 -14.17 2.24
N CYS A 506 -14.72 -13.51 2.25
CA CYS A 506 -14.94 -12.13 2.71
C CYS A 506 -14.22 -11.05 1.89
N ALA A 507 -13.81 -11.33 0.64
CA ALA A 507 -13.23 -10.33 -0.25
C ALA A 507 -14.31 -9.41 -0.89
N GLN A 508 -13.99 -8.13 -1.12
CA GLN A 508 -14.91 -7.13 -1.71
C GLN A 508 -15.01 -7.22 -3.23
N ASN A 509 -15.14 -8.44 -3.77
CA ASN A 509 -15.25 -8.65 -5.20
C ASN A 509 -15.98 -9.97 -5.52
N ASN A 510 -16.23 -10.20 -6.80
CA ASN A 510 -16.99 -11.34 -7.30
C ASN A 510 -16.34 -12.73 -7.07
N LYS A 511 -15.13 -12.81 -6.48
CA LYS A 511 -14.55 -14.10 -6.02
C LYS A 511 -15.19 -14.58 -4.71
N GLU A 512 -15.91 -13.71 -3.99
CA GLU A 512 -16.74 -14.06 -2.82
C GLU A 512 -18.18 -14.33 -3.30
N GLY A 513 -18.68 -15.54 -3.04
CA GLY A 513 -19.97 -15.98 -3.60
C GLY A 513 -21.20 -15.26 -3.01
N TYR A 514 -21.04 -14.59 -1.86
CA TYR A 514 -22.06 -13.74 -1.25
C TYR A 514 -21.83 -12.24 -1.44
N TYR A 515 -20.90 -11.84 -2.30
CA TYR A 515 -20.67 -10.43 -2.62
C TYR A 515 -21.78 -9.84 -3.51
N GLY A 516 -22.07 -8.55 -3.32
CA GLY A 516 -23.05 -7.82 -4.11
C GLY A 516 -24.51 -8.06 -3.69
N TYR A 517 -25.45 -7.47 -4.42
CA TYR A 517 -26.87 -7.55 -4.08
C TYR A 517 -27.38 -8.98 -4.10
N THR A 518 -27.11 -9.70 -5.18
CA THR A 518 -27.57 -11.07 -5.32
C THR A 518 -26.83 -12.04 -4.40
N GLY A 519 -25.53 -11.82 -4.15
CA GLY A 519 -24.78 -12.63 -3.20
C GLY A 519 -25.33 -12.50 -1.77
N ALA A 520 -25.69 -11.29 -1.35
CA ALA A 520 -26.32 -11.06 -0.05
C ALA A 520 -27.71 -11.73 0.06
N PHE A 521 -28.50 -11.71 -1.02
CA PHE A 521 -29.78 -12.43 -1.05
C PHE A 521 -29.58 -13.96 -1.03
N ARG A 522 -28.61 -14.49 -1.78
CA ARG A 522 -28.20 -15.89 -1.72
C ARG A 522 -27.77 -16.31 -0.31
N CYS A 523 -27.02 -15.46 0.39
CA CYS A 523 -26.65 -15.67 1.78
C CYS A 523 -27.88 -15.83 2.69
N LEU A 524 -28.94 -15.03 2.51
CA LEU A 524 -30.19 -15.16 3.26
C LEU A 524 -30.90 -16.50 2.98
N VAL A 525 -30.91 -16.93 1.72
CA VAL A 525 -31.51 -18.20 1.31
C VAL A 525 -30.76 -19.37 1.96
N GLU A 526 -29.44 -19.38 1.90
CA GLU A 526 -28.63 -20.53 2.31
C GLU A 526 -28.28 -20.57 3.82
N LYS A 527 -28.06 -19.42 4.48
CA LYS A 527 -27.48 -19.39 5.84
C LYS A 527 -28.02 -18.32 6.79
N GLY A 528 -28.34 -17.14 6.28
CA GLY A 528 -28.67 -15.96 7.07
C GLY A 528 -30.13 -15.88 7.51
N ASP A 529 -30.39 -14.92 8.40
CA ASP A 529 -31.72 -14.59 8.90
C ASP A 529 -32.26 -13.31 8.27
N VAL A 530 -31.38 -12.35 7.96
CA VAL A 530 -31.70 -11.07 7.31
C VAL A 530 -30.67 -10.71 6.24
N ALA A 531 -31.12 -10.19 5.09
CA ALA A 531 -30.26 -9.59 4.08
C ALA A 531 -30.54 -8.09 3.89
N PHE A 532 -29.48 -7.30 3.79
CA PHE A 532 -29.56 -5.87 3.51
C PHE A 532 -29.20 -5.60 2.05
N VAL A 533 -30.19 -5.22 1.24
CA VAL A 533 -30.10 -5.16 -0.24
C VAL A 533 -30.93 -4.00 -0.80
N LYS A 534 -30.91 -3.81 -2.14
CA LYS A 534 -31.85 -2.91 -2.83
C LYS A 534 -33.22 -3.59 -2.97
N ASP A 535 -34.27 -2.80 -3.08
CA ASP A 535 -35.66 -3.25 -3.18
C ASP A 535 -35.93 -4.26 -4.30
N GLN A 536 -35.30 -4.07 -5.46
CA GLN A 536 -35.54 -4.94 -6.63
C GLN A 536 -34.84 -6.31 -6.54
N THR A 537 -33.94 -6.52 -5.57
CA THR A 537 -33.08 -7.73 -5.53
C THR A 537 -33.88 -9.03 -5.44
N VAL A 538 -34.97 -9.05 -4.68
CA VAL A 538 -35.80 -10.27 -4.55
C VAL A 538 -36.45 -10.60 -5.88
N LEU A 539 -37.16 -9.65 -6.48
CA LEU A 539 -37.85 -9.84 -7.76
C LEU A 539 -36.90 -10.23 -8.90
N GLN A 540 -35.67 -9.71 -8.89
CA GLN A 540 -34.62 -10.05 -9.86
C GLN A 540 -34.10 -11.50 -9.72
N ASN A 541 -34.31 -12.15 -8.57
CA ASN A 541 -33.72 -13.45 -8.25
C ASN A 541 -34.75 -14.54 -7.94
N THR A 542 -36.04 -14.26 -8.06
CA THR A 542 -37.13 -15.21 -7.84
C THR A 542 -37.97 -15.39 -9.11
N ASP A 543 -38.94 -16.29 -9.06
CA ASP A 543 -39.97 -16.47 -10.10
C ASP A 543 -39.40 -16.78 -11.49
N GLY A 544 -38.23 -17.44 -11.52
CA GLY A 544 -37.53 -17.84 -12.75
C GLY A 544 -36.61 -16.77 -13.35
N ASN A 545 -36.51 -15.58 -12.78
CA ASN A 545 -35.65 -14.50 -13.30
C ASN A 545 -34.14 -14.76 -13.13
N ASN A 546 -33.76 -15.67 -12.22
CA ASN A 546 -32.39 -16.14 -12.08
C ASN A 546 -32.30 -17.64 -12.36
N ALA A 547 -31.47 -18.01 -13.34
CA ALA A 547 -31.29 -19.39 -13.81
C ALA A 547 -30.36 -20.25 -12.93
N GLU A 548 -29.65 -19.64 -11.96
CA GLU A 548 -28.74 -20.35 -11.07
C GLU A 548 -29.45 -21.38 -10.19
N ALA A 549 -28.73 -22.47 -9.87
CA ALA A 549 -29.30 -23.62 -9.17
C ALA A 549 -29.89 -23.28 -7.79
N TRP A 550 -29.31 -22.33 -7.05
CA TRP A 550 -29.79 -21.92 -5.72
C TRP A 550 -31.06 -21.07 -5.76
N ALA A 551 -31.32 -20.39 -6.89
CA ALA A 551 -32.47 -19.50 -7.07
C ALA A 551 -33.67 -20.23 -7.71
N ARG A 552 -33.44 -21.43 -8.26
CA ARG A 552 -34.45 -22.23 -8.94
C ARG A 552 -35.57 -22.61 -7.97
N GLY A 553 -36.80 -22.18 -8.29
CA GLY A 553 -38.00 -22.49 -7.50
C GLY A 553 -38.28 -21.54 -6.34
N LEU A 554 -37.47 -20.50 -6.13
CA LEU A 554 -37.78 -19.44 -5.17
C LEU A 554 -38.91 -18.56 -5.71
N ARG A 555 -39.89 -18.21 -4.86
CA ARG A 555 -40.94 -17.25 -5.19
C ARG A 555 -40.77 -15.99 -4.36
N HIS A 556 -41.07 -14.83 -4.92
CA HIS A 556 -40.97 -13.57 -4.17
C HIS A 556 -41.87 -13.54 -2.93
N GLU A 557 -42.99 -14.28 -2.94
CA GLU A 557 -43.92 -14.42 -1.82
C GLU A 557 -43.34 -15.12 -0.58
N ASP A 558 -42.23 -15.86 -0.75
CA ASP A 558 -41.54 -16.55 0.35
C ASP A 558 -40.69 -15.59 1.20
N PHE A 559 -40.64 -14.30 0.83
CA PHE A 559 -39.85 -13.26 1.46
C PHE A 559 -40.69 -12.04 1.83
N GLU A 560 -40.23 -11.30 2.85
CA GLU A 560 -40.88 -10.07 3.33
C GLU A 560 -39.82 -9.01 3.68
N LEU A 561 -40.25 -7.75 3.73
CA LEU A 561 -39.45 -6.61 4.14
C LEU A 561 -39.67 -6.31 5.62
N LEU A 562 -38.59 -5.98 6.33
CA LEU A 562 -38.66 -5.41 7.67
C LEU A 562 -38.77 -3.89 7.59
N CYS A 563 -39.82 -3.34 8.21
CA CYS A 563 -40.03 -1.91 8.27
C CYS A 563 -39.40 -1.33 9.55
N PRO A 564 -38.91 -0.08 9.55
CA PRO A 564 -38.29 0.53 10.73
C PRO A 564 -39.18 0.61 11.97
N ASP A 565 -40.51 0.61 11.78
CA ASP A 565 -41.53 0.60 12.84
C ASP A 565 -41.71 -0.78 13.50
N GLY A 566 -41.04 -1.82 12.99
CA GLY A 566 -41.12 -3.19 13.48
C GLY A 566 -42.16 -4.06 12.75
N THR A 567 -42.95 -3.49 11.84
CA THR A 567 -43.87 -4.26 11.00
C THR A 567 -43.15 -4.98 9.86
N ARG A 568 -43.88 -5.85 9.18
CA ARG A 568 -43.41 -6.60 8.00
C ARG A 568 -44.36 -6.37 6.85
N LYS A 569 -43.82 -6.24 5.64
CA LYS A 569 -44.61 -6.03 4.42
C LYS A 569 -44.14 -6.90 3.25
N PRO A 570 -45.01 -7.15 2.24
CA PRO A 570 -44.60 -7.81 1.01
C PRO A 570 -43.44 -7.08 0.31
N VAL A 571 -42.60 -7.82 -0.42
CA VAL A 571 -41.45 -7.25 -1.15
C VAL A 571 -41.84 -6.25 -2.25
N THR A 572 -43.09 -6.27 -2.71
CA THR A 572 -43.64 -5.31 -3.68
C THR A 572 -43.96 -3.94 -3.06
N GLU A 573 -44.02 -3.83 -1.73
CA GLU A 573 -44.41 -2.60 -1.01
C GLU A 573 -43.20 -1.77 -0.51
N ALA A 574 -42.03 -1.91 -1.12
CA ALA A 574 -40.79 -1.23 -0.71
C ALA A 574 -40.93 0.30 -0.59
N ALA A 575 -41.78 0.94 -1.42
CA ALA A 575 -42.04 2.37 -1.33
C ALA A 575 -42.62 2.82 0.04
N THR A 576 -43.35 1.93 0.72
CA THR A 576 -43.91 2.19 2.06
C THR A 576 -43.16 1.49 3.19
N CYS A 577 -42.28 0.53 2.87
CA CYS A 577 -41.46 -0.20 3.83
C CYS A 577 -40.02 -0.34 3.34
N HIS A 578 -39.20 0.65 3.71
CA HIS A 578 -37.77 0.70 3.43
C HIS A 578 -37.03 1.34 4.60
N LEU A 579 -35.71 1.15 4.64
CA LEU A 579 -34.86 1.74 5.67
C LEU A 579 -34.54 3.21 5.38
N ALA A 580 -34.16 3.48 4.13
CA ALA A 580 -33.93 4.82 3.62
C ALA A 580 -33.93 4.81 2.10
N ARG A 581 -34.03 6.01 1.52
CA ARG A 581 -33.74 6.22 0.10
C ARG A 581 -32.23 6.27 -0.13
N ALA A 582 -31.78 5.64 -1.21
CA ALA A 582 -30.39 5.51 -1.58
C ALA A 582 -30.12 6.21 -2.92
N PRO A 583 -29.06 7.03 -3.04
CA PRO A 583 -28.68 7.60 -4.33
C PRO A 583 -28.27 6.48 -5.30
N ASN A 584 -28.53 6.69 -6.59
CA ASN A 584 -28.13 5.75 -7.64
C ASN A 584 -26.60 5.61 -7.70
N HIS A 585 -26.12 4.59 -8.39
CA HIS A 585 -24.69 4.45 -8.65
C HIS A 585 -24.24 5.51 -9.65
N ALA A 586 -22.99 5.92 -9.55
CA ALA A 586 -22.44 6.96 -10.42
C ALA A 586 -21.05 6.59 -10.92
N VAL A 587 -20.79 6.99 -12.16
CA VAL A 587 -19.45 7.01 -12.73
C VAL A 587 -18.69 8.17 -12.11
N VAL A 588 -17.52 7.89 -11.55
CA VAL A 588 -16.61 8.92 -11.01
C VAL A 588 -15.35 9.03 -11.86
N ALA A 589 -14.76 10.22 -11.90
CA ALA A 589 -13.49 10.48 -12.56
C ALA A 589 -12.75 11.66 -11.91
N ARG A 590 -11.51 11.91 -12.32
CA ARG A 590 -10.81 13.16 -11.98
C ARG A 590 -11.44 14.34 -12.71
N LYS A 591 -11.39 15.54 -12.08
CA LYS A 591 -12.08 16.74 -12.58
C LYS A 591 -11.67 17.09 -14.02
N GLU A 592 -10.38 16.99 -14.33
CA GLU A 592 -9.81 17.27 -15.66
C GLU A 592 -10.20 16.26 -16.74
N LYS A 593 -10.58 15.03 -16.37
CA LYS A 593 -11.05 13.97 -17.29
C LYS A 593 -12.56 13.88 -17.41
N SER A 594 -13.32 14.55 -16.52
CA SER A 594 -14.78 14.46 -16.42
C SER A 594 -15.50 14.72 -17.75
N ALA A 595 -15.14 15.78 -18.47
CA ALA A 595 -15.71 16.12 -19.77
C ALA A 595 -15.46 15.02 -20.81
N CYS A 596 -14.27 14.41 -20.75
CA CYS A 596 -13.85 13.39 -21.68
C CYS A 596 -14.56 12.06 -21.45
N VAL A 597 -14.54 11.59 -20.19
CA VAL A 597 -15.25 10.38 -19.75
C VAL A 597 -16.73 10.45 -20.14
N ARG A 598 -17.37 11.59 -19.89
CA ARG A 598 -18.77 11.82 -20.28
C ARG A 598 -19.00 11.68 -21.79
N LYS A 599 -18.17 12.33 -22.61
CA LYS A 599 -18.29 12.28 -24.08
C LYS A 599 -18.15 10.85 -24.59
N VAL A 600 -17.14 10.12 -24.12
CA VAL A 600 -16.87 8.74 -24.54
C VAL A 600 -18.01 7.82 -24.11
N LEU A 601 -18.44 7.86 -22.84
CA LEU A 601 -19.49 6.97 -22.34
C LEU A 601 -20.86 7.22 -22.96
N PHE A 602 -21.20 8.48 -23.30
CA PHE A 602 -22.42 8.76 -24.08
C PHE A 602 -22.40 8.12 -25.46
N ASN A 603 -21.25 8.13 -26.14
CA ASN A 603 -21.14 7.46 -27.43
C ASN A 603 -21.19 5.93 -27.27
N GLN A 604 -20.52 5.38 -26.26
CA GLN A 604 -20.48 3.93 -26.03
C GLN A 604 -21.85 3.34 -25.67
N GLN A 605 -22.69 4.05 -24.88
CA GLN A 605 -24.03 3.54 -24.57
C GLN A 605 -24.95 3.48 -25.80
N VAL A 606 -24.78 4.39 -26.78
CA VAL A 606 -25.55 4.39 -28.04
C VAL A 606 -25.11 3.26 -28.98
N LEU A 607 -23.81 2.93 -28.96
CA LEU A 607 -23.23 1.86 -29.77
C LEU A 607 -23.46 0.45 -29.20
N SER A 608 -23.96 0.34 -27.96
CA SER A 608 -24.29 -0.93 -27.31
C SER A 608 -25.49 -1.59 -28.00
N ASP A 609 -25.32 -2.78 -28.57
CA ASP A 609 -26.36 -3.53 -29.27
C ASP A 609 -26.46 -4.95 -28.70
N CYS A 610 -27.50 -5.21 -27.91
CA CYS A 610 -27.69 -6.47 -27.20
C CYS A 610 -28.33 -7.58 -28.06
N SER A 611 -28.40 -7.40 -29.39
CA SER A 611 -29.06 -8.33 -30.31
C SER A 611 -28.10 -9.37 -30.91
N ASN A 612 -26.80 -9.08 -30.96
CA ASN A 612 -25.68 -9.99 -31.31
C ASN A 612 -24.28 -9.33 -31.14
N LYS A 613 -24.19 -8.15 -30.50
CA LYS A 613 -22.94 -7.45 -30.18
C LYS A 613 -22.81 -7.30 -28.66
N PHE A 614 -21.68 -6.76 -28.20
CA PHE A 614 -21.44 -6.46 -26.79
C PHE A 614 -22.57 -5.59 -26.18
N CYS A 615 -23.03 -5.97 -24.99
CA CYS A 615 -24.11 -5.29 -24.27
C CYS A 615 -23.57 -4.69 -22.97
N LEU A 616 -23.51 -3.36 -22.89
CA LEU A 616 -22.82 -2.65 -21.80
C LEU A 616 -23.46 -2.90 -20.42
N PHE A 617 -24.79 -2.87 -20.35
CA PHE A 617 -25.56 -2.95 -19.10
C PHE A 617 -26.10 -4.34 -18.78
N ARG A 618 -25.66 -5.39 -19.47
CA ARG A 618 -25.96 -6.79 -19.09
C ARG A 618 -24.66 -7.52 -18.78
N SER A 619 -24.69 -8.50 -17.90
CA SER A 619 -23.53 -9.32 -17.58
C SER A 619 -23.87 -10.80 -17.52
N ASP A 620 -22.87 -11.65 -17.79
CA ASP A 620 -23.01 -13.12 -17.72
C ASP A 620 -23.20 -13.63 -16.28
N THR A 621 -22.66 -12.86 -15.34
CA THR A 621 -22.86 -13.10 -13.90
C THR A 621 -23.77 -12.01 -13.36
N LYS A 622 -23.25 -11.10 -12.52
CA LYS A 622 -24.07 -10.11 -11.81
C LYS A 622 -23.35 -8.80 -11.61
N ASP A 623 -23.97 -7.72 -12.06
CA ASP A 623 -23.56 -6.32 -11.88
C ASP A 623 -22.09 -6.06 -12.28
N LEU A 624 -21.61 -6.66 -13.39
CA LEU A 624 -20.24 -6.43 -13.87
C LEU A 624 -20.11 -5.07 -14.57
N LEU A 625 -19.19 -4.22 -14.08
CA LEU A 625 -18.91 -2.82 -14.50
C LEU A 625 -20.03 -1.82 -14.15
N PHE A 626 -21.26 -2.19 -14.45
CA PHE A 626 -22.50 -1.46 -14.16
C PHE A 626 -23.51 -2.45 -13.60
N ARG A 627 -24.54 -1.95 -12.91
CA ARG A 627 -25.66 -2.80 -12.51
C ARG A 627 -26.43 -3.35 -13.70
N ASP A 628 -26.90 -4.58 -13.60
CA ASP A 628 -27.63 -5.26 -14.70
C ASP A 628 -29.02 -4.66 -14.98
N ASP A 629 -29.56 -3.90 -14.01
CA ASP A 629 -30.83 -3.17 -14.17
C ASP A 629 -30.65 -1.74 -14.68
N THR A 630 -29.43 -1.34 -15.04
CA THR A 630 -29.17 -0.03 -15.66
C THR A 630 -29.87 0.08 -17.01
N LYS A 631 -30.67 1.13 -17.17
CA LYS A 631 -31.33 1.48 -18.44
C LYS A 631 -30.46 2.39 -19.28
N CYS A 632 -29.77 3.33 -18.65
CA CYS A 632 -28.87 4.28 -19.30
C CYS A 632 -28.04 5.07 -18.30
N LEU A 633 -27.06 5.82 -18.83
CA LEU A 633 -26.28 6.78 -18.07
C LEU A 633 -26.77 8.20 -18.37
N VAL A 634 -27.03 8.99 -17.31
CA VAL A 634 -27.55 10.35 -17.41
C VAL A 634 -26.50 11.38 -17.00
N LYS A 635 -26.48 12.51 -17.71
CA LYS A 635 -25.56 13.62 -17.46
C LYS A 635 -25.86 14.24 -16.10
N LEU A 636 -24.81 14.40 -15.29
CA LEU A 636 -24.85 15.24 -14.10
C LEU A 636 -24.38 16.68 -14.42
N PRO A 637 -24.77 17.68 -13.61
CA PRO A 637 -24.26 19.04 -13.74
C PRO A 637 -22.73 19.10 -13.64
N ASP A 638 -22.09 19.98 -14.40
CA ASP A 638 -20.62 20.01 -14.54
C ASP A 638 -19.86 20.30 -13.23
N ASP A 639 -20.46 21.08 -12.32
CA ASP A 639 -19.87 21.44 -11.02
C ASP A 639 -20.48 20.68 -9.83
N ILE A 640 -21.15 19.56 -10.08
CA ILE A 640 -21.77 18.78 -9.01
C ILE A 640 -20.71 18.13 -8.10
N THR A 641 -20.84 18.34 -6.80
CA THR A 641 -20.00 17.66 -5.80
C THR A 641 -20.59 16.30 -5.44
N SER A 642 -19.76 15.41 -4.89
CA SER A 642 -20.23 14.15 -4.30
C SER A 642 -21.34 14.36 -3.28
N GLU A 643 -21.20 15.36 -2.41
CA GLU A 643 -22.18 15.67 -1.38
C GLU A 643 -23.50 16.16 -1.97
N ALA A 644 -23.45 17.00 -3.02
CA ALA A 644 -24.65 17.47 -3.73
C ALA A 644 -25.35 16.33 -4.48
N TYR A 645 -24.59 15.43 -5.10
CA TYR A 645 -25.14 14.26 -5.81
C TYR A 645 -25.83 13.28 -4.86
N LEU A 646 -25.18 12.96 -3.74
CA LEU A 646 -25.70 11.99 -2.77
C LEU A 646 -26.85 12.55 -1.94
N GLY A 647 -26.93 13.88 -1.81
CA GLY A 647 -27.91 14.56 -0.98
C GLY A 647 -27.52 14.61 0.50
N MET A 648 -27.93 15.70 1.17
CA MET A 648 -27.55 15.94 2.57
C MET A 648 -28.08 14.91 3.55
N GLU A 649 -29.23 14.29 3.29
CA GLU A 649 -29.77 13.21 4.13
C GLU A 649 -28.81 12.01 4.20
N TYR A 650 -28.31 11.56 3.04
CA TYR A 650 -27.35 10.47 2.95
C TYR A 650 -25.99 10.86 3.55
N VAL A 651 -25.52 12.07 3.26
CA VAL A 651 -24.25 12.60 3.78
C VAL A 651 -24.29 12.66 5.31
N ASN A 652 -25.39 13.14 5.91
CA ASN A 652 -25.55 13.23 7.37
C ASN A 652 -25.65 11.85 8.02
N ALA A 653 -26.37 10.91 7.41
CA ALA A 653 -26.45 9.53 7.88
C ALA A 653 -25.06 8.86 7.94
N ARG A 654 -24.14 9.25 7.06
CA ARG A 654 -22.74 8.79 7.09
C ARG A 654 -21.80 9.66 7.94
N ALA A 655 -22.04 10.96 8.04
CA ALA A 655 -21.20 11.90 8.77
C ALA A 655 -21.31 11.74 10.30
N THR A 656 -22.30 11.00 10.78
CA THR A 656 -22.39 10.55 12.18
C THR A 656 -21.37 9.43 12.37
N PRO A 657 -20.22 9.66 13.04
CA PRO A 657 -19.08 8.78 12.93
C PRO A 657 -19.31 7.50 13.72
N PRO A 658 -19.06 6.30 13.16
CA PRO A 658 -18.58 5.22 13.99
C PRO A 658 -17.20 5.66 14.49
N THR A 659 -17.04 5.85 15.80
CA THR A 659 -15.76 6.13 16.49
C THR A 659 -14.76 4.95 16.43
N ASN A 660 -14.82 4.17 15.36
CA ASN A 660 -13.80 3.23 14.92
C ASN A 660 -14.02 3.03 13.42
N PRO A 661 -13.45 3.87 12.54
CA PRO A 661 -13.28 3.45 11.16
C PRO A 661 -12.48 2.15 11.20
N SER A 662 -12.93 1.13 10.48
CA SER A 662 -12.09 -0.02 10.18
C SER A 662 -10.70 0.50 9.77
N PRO A 663 -9.60 -0.12 10.22
CA PRO A 663 -8.23 0.40 10.03
C PRO A 663 -7.79 0.51 8.55
N LYS A 664 -8.72 0.34 7.60
CA LYS A 664 -8.53 0.23 6.16
C LYS A 664 -9.14 1.38 5.36
N ALA A 665 -9.99 2.23 5.93
CA ALA A 665 -10.78 3.17 5.13
C ALA A 665 -9.97 4.37 4.63
N GLY A 666 -9.99 4.60 3.31
CA GLY A 666 -9.50 5.82 2.63
C GLY A 666 -10.17 7.14 3.06
N ILE A 667 -11.07 7.12 4.04
CA ILE A 667 -11.75 8.31 4.59
C ILE A 667 -10.76 9.26 5.30
N GLN A 668 -9.61 8.76 5.79
CA GLN A 668 -8.58 9.63 6.38
C GLN A 668 -7.85 10.53 5.36
N LEU A 669 -7.96 10.27 4.05
CA LEU A 669 -7.21 10.99 3.00
C LEU A 669 -7.56 12.49 2.90
N LYS A 670 -8.81 12.92 3.15
CA LYS A 670 -9.19 14.35 3.12
C LYS A 670 -9.20 15.04 4.49
N ASN A 671 -9.37 14.29 5.59
CA ASN A 671 -9.20 14.86 6.93
C ASN A 671 -7.74 15.23 7.21
N TYR A 672 -6.82 14.65 6.44
CA TYR A 672 -5.42 15.04 6.39
C TYR A 672 -5.21 16.42 5.75
N ASP A 673 -5.96 16.73 4.69
CA ASP A 673 -5.86 17.99 3.95
C ASP A 673 -6.85 19.04 4.49
N SER A 674 -6.68 19.36 5.78
CA SER A 674 -7.26 20.49 6.53
C SER A 674 -8.54 21.09 5.96
N ARG A 675 -9.68 20.42 6.18
CA ARG A 675 -10.93 21.12 6.50
C ARG A 675 -11.59 20.66 7.79
N ASP A 676 -11.31 19.46 8.31
CA ASP A 676 -11.80 19.02 9.62
C ASP A 676 -10.86 17.95 10.24
N ALA A 677 -9.75 18.38 10.86
CA ALA A 677 -8.93 17.49 11.68
C ALA A 677 -9.54 17.33 13.09
N PRO A 678 -9.56 16.12 13.68
CA PRO A 678 -10.11 15.90 15.01
C PRO A 678 -9.32 16.67 16.08
N ARG A 679 -10.05 17.31 17.01
CA ARG A 679 -9.47 18.08 18.13
C ARG A 679 -8.66 17.16 19.05
N PRO A 680 -7.50 17.59 19.57
CA PRO A 680 -6.85 16.89 20.67
C PRO A 680 -7.76 16.93 21.91
N ALA A 681 -7.93 15.78 22.55
CA ALA A 681 -8.67 15.68 23.81
C ALA A 681 -7.98 16.55 24.89
N PRO A 682 -8.74 17.30 25.71
CA PRO A 682 -8.15 18.12 26.76
C PRO A 682 -7.54 17.22 27.85
N ALA A 683 -6.29 17.50 28.20
CA ALA A 683 -5.59 16.91 29.34
C ALA A 683 -6.35 17.23 30.64
N GLN A 684 -6.80 16.21 31.36
CA GLN A 684 -7.34 16.36 32.71
C GLN A 684 -6.18 16.61 33.68
N SER A 685 -6.21 17.77 34.34
CA SER A 685 -5.30 18.14 35.42
C SER A 685 -5.66 17.41 36.72
N PRO A 686 -4.68 16.95 37.53
CA PRO A 686 -4.96 16.31 38.81
C PRO A 686 -5.15 17.38 39.90
N GLY A 687 -6.37 17.49 40.43
CA GLY A 687 -6.68 18.25 41.65
C GLY A 687 -6.36 17.48 42.94
N PRO A 688 -6.13 18.16 44.07
CA PRO A 688 -5.40 17.63 45.21
C PRO A 688 -6.28 16.80 46.16
N ARG A 689 -5.82 15.61 46.57
CA ARG A 689 -6.44 14.85 47.67
C ARG A 689 -5.83 15.29 49.00
N ARG A 690 -6.66 15.87 49.87
CA ARG A 690 -6.39 16.09 51.29
C ARG A 690 -6.49 14.78 52.06
N PHE A 691 -5.51 14.55 52.92
CA PHE A 691 -5.51 13.59 54.02
C PHE A 691 -6.33 14.13 55.20
N SER A 692 -7.16 13.29 55.84
CA SER A 692 -7.25 13.22 57.30
C SER A 692 -7.97 11.95 57.81
N SER A 693 -7.20 11.15 58.56
CA SER A 693 -7.49 10.60 59.90
C SER A 693 -8.65 9.59 60.03
N SER A 694 -8.38 8.29 60.12
CA SER A 694 -7.98 7.55 61.35
C SER A 694 -9.04 7.53 62.45
N MET A 695 -9.65 6.37 62.70
CA MET A 695 -9.69 5.77 64.04
C MET A 695 -10.04 4.28 63.94
N ALA A 696 -9.29 3.50 64.71
CA ALA A 696 -9.31 2.05 64.79
C ALA A 696 -10.36 1.55 65.80
N SER A 697 -10.82 0.31 65.63
CA SER A 697 -10.98 -0.66 66.73
C SER A 697 -11.16 -2.08 66.18
N MET A 698 -10.35 -3.00 66.71
CA MET A 698 -10.55 -4.46 66.77
C MET A 698 -11.86 -4.76 67.56
N ASP A 699 -12.52 -5.92 67.57
CA ASP A 699 -12.02 -7.31 67.51
C ASP A 699 -13.17 -8.34 67.28
N SER A 700 -12.82 -9.44 66.61
CA SER A 700 -13.25 -10.87 66.76
C SER A 700 -14.65 -11.30 67.28
N ARG A 701 -15.41 -12.09 66.48
CA ARG A 701 -15.58 -13.57 66.64
C ARG A 701 -16.71 -14.17 65.76
N ARG A 702 -16.35 -15.26 65.05
CA ARG A 702 -17.03 -16.57 64.78
C ARG A 702 -18.53 -16.61 64.39
N VAL A 703 -19.06 -17.47 63.50
CA VAL A 703 -18.64 -18.62 62.66
C VAL A 703 -19.80 -18.79 61.66
N GLY A 704 -19.54 -18.89 60.35
CA GLY A 704 -19.63 -20.13 59.56
C GLY A 704 -20.63 -19.91 58.41
N ASP A 705 -20.64 -20.60 57.28
CA ASP A 705 -19.77 -21.58 56.61
C ASP A 705 -20.45 -21.80 55.25
N VAL A 706 -19.76 -21.72 54.10
CA VAL A 706 -20.05 -22.42 52.81
C VAL A 706 -18.85 -22.18 51.84
N SER A 707 -17.96 -23.18 51.74
CA SER A 707 -17.20 -23.71 50.57
C SER A 707 -17.14 -22.90 49.25
N GLY A 708 -16.03 -22.76 48.49
CA GLY A 708 -14.71 -23.40 48.46
C GLY A 708 -14.47 -24.22 47.17
N ALA A 709 -13.63 -23.73 46.23
CA ALA A 709 -12.74 -24.50 45.30
C ALA A 709 -12.09 -23.55 44.26
N GLY A 710 -10.76 -23.45 44.06
CA GLY A 710 -9.67 -24.26 44.58
C GLY A 710 -8.35 -23.49 44.74
N GLY A 711 -7.70 -23.74 45.88
CA GLY A 711 -6.26 -23.79 45.98
C GLY A 711 -5.87 -25.27 46.06
N SER A 712 -5.04 -25.75 45.13
CA SER A 712 -4.50 -27.11 45.18
C SER A 712 -3.25 -27.21 44.32
N PHE A 713 -2.12 -26.68 44.79
CA PHE A 713 -0.81 -27.13 44.30
C PHE A 713 0.33 -26.89 45.30
N GLN A 714 0.12 -26.00 46.28
CA GLN A 714 1.13 -25.69 47.29
C GLN A 714 1.46 -26.83 48.28
N PRO A 715 0.49 -27.56 48.87
CA PRO A 715 0.81 -28.59 49.88
C PRO A 715 1.41 -29.87 49.29
N TYR A 716 1.21 -30.13 47.99
CA TYR A 716 1.77 -31.32 47.33
C TYR A 716 3.28 -31.19 47.08
N LEU A 717 3.74 -29.97 46.75
CA LEU A 717 5.17 -29.69 46.56
C LEU A 717 5.97 -29.82 47.86
N ASP A 718 5.38 -29.44 48.99
CA ASP A 718 6.03 -29.57 50.29
C ASP A 718 6.09 -31.03 50.77
N SER A 719 5.08 -31.84 50.47
CA SER A 719 5.09 -33.29 50.75
C SER A 719 6.12 -34.04 49.89
N LEU A 720 6.25 -33.70 48.61
CA LEU A 720 7.29 -34.26 47.72
C LEU A 720 8.70 -33.88 48.16
N ARG A 721 8.87 -32.68 48.71
CA ARG A 721 10.16 -32.19 49.22
C ARG A 721 10.62 -32.96 50.46
N GLN A 722 9.69 -33.32 51.34
CA GLN A 722 9.98 -34.14 52.52
C GLN A 722 10.30 -35.60 52.15
N GLU A 723 9.59 -36.21 51.19
CA GLU A 723 9.92 -37.58 50.76
C GLU A 723 11.26 -37.69 50.01
N LEU A 724 11.64 -36.67 49.24
CA LEU A 724 12.92 -36.66 48.52
C LEU A 724 14.14 -36.44 49.43
N GLN A 725 13.97 -35.92 50.64
CA GLN A 725 15.04 -35.82 51.64
C GLN A 725 15.28 -37.13 52.42
N GLN A 726 14.38 -38.09 52.32
CA GLN A 726 14.46 -39.35 53.08
C GLN A 726 15.05 -40.53 52.30
N LYS A 727 15.33 -40.36 50.99
CA LYS A 727 15.98 -41.38 50.16
C LYS A 727 17.45 -41.04 49.91
N ASP A 728 18.27 -42.09 49.99
CA ASP A 728 19.74 -42.05 49.90
C ASP A 728 20.21 -41.09 48.78
N PRO A 729 21.03 -40.06 49.09
CA PRO A 729 21.41 -39.02 48.13
C PRO A 729 22.12 -39.57 46.89
N THR A 730 22.70 -40.76 46.98
CA THR A 730 23.29 -41.48 45.83
C THR A 730 22.24 -41.93 44.82
N PHE A 731 21.07 -42.42 45.26
CA PHE A 731 20.01 -42.88 44.36
C PHE A 731 19.35 -41.72 43.61
N VAL A 732 19.06 -40.61 44.30
CA VAL A 732 18.49 -39.41 43.65
C VAL A 732 19.49 -38.81 42.66
N SER A 733 20.78 -38.79 42.99
CA SER A 733 21.83 -38.34 42.07
C SER A 733 21.92 -39.21 40.82
N VAL A 734 21.76 -40.54 40.94
CA VAL A 734 21.80 -41.47 39.79
C VAL A 734 20.56 -41.29 38.90
N VAL A 735 19.38 -41.10 39.48
CA VAL A 735 18.14 -40.86 38.71
C VAL A 735 18.19 -39.52 37.98
N VAL A 736 18.70 -38.47 38.63
CA VAL A 736 18.89 -37.14 37.99
C VAL A 736 19.97 -37.21 36.91
N ALA A 737 21.06 -37.94 37.13
CA ALA A 737 22.09 -38.14 36.11
C ALA A 737 21.55 -38.93 34.91
N LEU A 738 20.75 -39.98 35.14
CA LEU A 738 20.10 -40.74 34.08
C LEU A 738 19.10 -39.89 33.30
N LEU A 739 18.27 -39.08 33.96
CA LEU A 739 17.36 -38.14 33.30
C LEU A 739 18.12 -37.06 32.52
N ALA A 740 19.23 -36.55 33.04
CA ALA A 740 20.07 -35.60 32.33
C ALA A 740 20.74 -36.23 31.09
N VAL A 741 21.18 -37.49 31.19
CA VAL A 741 21.70 -38.26 30.04
C VAL A 741 20.60 -38.55 29.02
N LEU A 742 19.38 -38.87 29.46
CA LEU A 742 18.25 -39.14 28.58
C LEU A 742 17.76 -37.87 27.89
N LEU A 743 17.70 -36.74 28.60
CA LEU A 743 17.40 -35.43 28.05
C LEU A 743 18.50 -34.93 27.12
N THR A 744 19.78 -35.15 27.43
CA THR A 744 20.87 -34.83 26.51
C THR A 744 20.91 -35.75 25.31
N LEU A 745 20.57 -37.04 25.41
CA LEU A 745 20.42 -37.94 24.25
C LEU A 745 19.21 -37.59 23.40
N VAL A 746 18.08 -37.19 23.99
CA VAL A 746 16.90 -36.69 23.27
C VAL A 746 17.21 -35.35 22.60
N PHE A 747 17.89 -34.44 23.30
CA PHE A 747 18.35 -33.16 22.76
C PHE A 747 19.39 -33.38 21.67
N TRP A 748 20.32 -34.32 21.82
CA TRP A 748 21.30 -34.67 20.80
C TRP A 748 20.65 -35.37 19.63
N ARG A 749 19.60 -36.18 19.83
CA ARG A 749 18.78 -36.75 18.74
C ARG A 749 17.99 -35.67 18.01
N PHE A 750 17.52 -34.64 18.72
CA PHE A 750 16.83 -33.47 18.16
C PHE A 750 17.79 -32.50 17.44
N VAL A 751 19.02 -32.35 17.94
CA VAL A 751 20.09 -31.52 17.36
C VAL A 751 20.81 -32.25 16.21
N TRP A 752 21.02 -33.56 16.28
CA TRP A 752 21.47 -34.38 15.14
C TRP A 752 20.38 -34.60 14.09
N SER A 753 19.09 -34.49 14.46
CA SER A 753 17.99 -34.38 13.51
C SER A 753 17.99 -33.05 12.74
N ARG A 754 18.79 -32.06 13.15
CA ARG A 754 19.00 -30.79 12.43
C ARG A 754 20.34 -30.78 11.66
N LYS A 755 20.78 -31.93 11.15
CA LYS A 755 21.68 -31.94 9.99
C LYS A 755 20.90 -31.43 8.77
N SER A 756 21.24 -30.21 8.35
CA SER A 756 20.86 -29.54 7.10
C SER A 756 20.44 -30.49 5.98
N SER A 757 19.14 -30.60 5.71
CA SER A 757 18.65 -31.04 4.41
C SER A 757 17.98 -29.85 3.75
N GLN A 758 18.74 -29.03 3.01
CA GLN A 758 18.12 -28.23 1.96
C GLN A 758 17.42 -29.22 1.02
N ARG A 759 16.08 -29.18 0.97
CA ARG A 759 15.25 -30.04 0.11
C ARG A 759 14.48 -29.23 -0.94
N ALA A 760 14.65 -27.90 -0.95
CA ALA A 760 13.88 -27.02 -1.83
C ALA A 760 14.44 -27.00 -3.26
N VAL A 761 13.56 -27.12 -4.25
CA VAL A 761 13.85 -26.89 -5.66
C VAL A 761 13.02 -25.70 -6.12
N LEU A 762 13.70 -24.64 -6.57
CA LEU A 762 13.05 -23.39 -6.96
C LEU A 762 12.77 -23.37 -8.46
N PHE A 763 11.54 -23.13 -8.88
CA PHE A 763 11.19 -22.84 -10.27
C PHE A 763 11.20 -21.32 -10.47
N VAL A 764 12.07 -20.85 -11.35
CA VAL A 764 12.37 -19.42 -11.58
C VAL A 764 12.33 -19.13 -13.08
N GLY A 765 11.93 -17.95 -13.50
CA GLY A 765 11.85 -17.59 -14.93
C GLY A 765 10.77 -16.53 -15.20
N LEU A 766 10.76 -15.96 -16.41
CA LEU A 766 9.83 -14.90 -16.81
C LEU A 766 8.35 -15.33 -16.76
N CYS A 767 7.43 -14.37 -16.81
CA CYS A 767 6.00 -14.67 -17.01
C CYS A 767 5.80 -15.54 -18.25
N ASP A 768 4.73 -16.35 -18.24
CA ASP A 768 4.38 -17.26 -19.34
C ASP A 768 5.39 -18.37 -19.69
N SER A 769 6.57 -18.46 -19.05
CA SER A 769 7.51 -19.56 -19.33
C SER A 769 7.02 -20.97 -18.93
N GLY A 770 5.88 -21.06 -18.24
CA GLY A 770 5.23 -22.34 -17.88
C GLY A 770 5.70 -22.96 -16.58
N LYS A 771 6.32 -22.19 -15.67
CA LYS A 771 6.75 -22.63 -14.33
C LYS A 771 5.64 -23.29 -13.52
N THR A 772 4.50 -22.61 -13.39
CA THR A 772 3.35 -23.08 -12.60
C THR A 772 2.72 -24.32 -13.22
N LEU A 773 2.67 -24.39 -14.55
CA LEU A 773 2.19 -25.57 -15.26
C LEU A 773 3.11 -26.78 -15.03
N LEU A 774 4.43 -26.60 -15.11
CA LEU A 774 5.41 -27.64 -14.77
C LEU A 774 5.27 -28.09 -13.32
N PHE A 775 5.12 -27.15 -12.38
CA PHE A 775 4.91 -27.43 -10.96
C PHE A 775 3.65 -28.27 -10.72
N VAL A 776 2.51 -27.89 -11.30
CA VAL A 776 1.25 -28.65 -11.17
C VAL A 776 1.36 -30.02 -11.83
N ARG A 777 2.01 -30.11 -12.99
CA ARG A 777 2.17 -31.36 -13.73
C ARG A 777 3.04 -32.37 -12.97
N LEU A 778 4.13 -31.92 -12.36
CA LEU A 778 4.99 -32.77 -11.51
C LEU A 778 4.29 -33.28 -10.26
N LEU A 779 3.34 -32.52 -9.70
CA LEU A 779 2.63 -32.91 -8.47
C LEU A 779 1.41 -33.78 -8.73
N THR A 780 0.68 -33.52 -9.81
CA THR A 780 -0.63 -34.11 -10.05
C THR A 780 -0.66 -35.06 -11.24
N GLY A 781 0.34 -35.02 -12.12
CA GLY A 781 0.33 -35.73 -13.41
C GLY A 781 -0.66 -35.17 -14.44
N HIS A 782 -1.50 -34.20 -14.06
CA HIS A 782 -2.59 -33.68 -14.87
C HIS A 782 -2.33 -32.26 -15.40
N TYR A 783 -2.96 -31.93 -16.53
CA TYR A 783 -2.89 -30.60 -17.13
C TYR A 783 -3.87 -29.71 -16.38
N ARG A 784 -3.50 -28.46 -16.14
CA ARG A 784 -4.39 -27.44 -15.64
C ARG A 784 -4.05 -26.13 -16.31
N ASP A 785 -5.07 -25.34 -16.64
CA ASP A 785 -4.82 -23.97 -17.05
C ASP A 785 -4.26 -23.18 -15.87
N THR A 786 -3.12 -22.54 -16.10
CA THR A 786 -2.38 -21.78 -15.08
C THR A 786 -2.34 -20.31 -15.45
N GLN A 787 -2.51 -19.45 -14.45
CA GLN A 787 -2.33 -18.00 -14.57
C GLN A 787 -0.98 -17.60 -13.97
N THR A 788 -0.57 -16.34 -14.14
CA THR A 788 0.64 -15.79 -13.53
C THR A 788 0.56 -15.85 -11.99
N SER A 789 1.45 -16.64 -11.37
CA SER A 789 1.57 -16.71 -9.91
C SER A 789 1.93 -15.35 -9.30
N ILE A 790 1.16 -14.91 -8.30
CA ILE A 790 1.38 -13.67 -7.54
C ILE A 790 2.05 -13.97 -6.18
N THR A 791 1.98 -15.23 -5.71
CA THR A 791 2.62 -15.72 -4.49
C THR A 791 3.37 -17.02 -4.77
N ASP A 792 4.30 -17.40 -3.88
CA ASP A 792 4.96 -18.70 -3.97
C ASP A 792 3.98 -19.86 -3.73
N SER A 793 4.13 -20.94 -4.49
CA SER A 793 3.43 -22.20 -4.25
C SER A 793 4.43 -23.28 -3.88
N SER A 794 4.26 -23.94 -2.75
CA SER A 794 5.16 -25.00 -2.30
C SER A 794 4.45 -26.32 -2.06
N ALA A 795 5.06 -27.42 -2.47
CA ALA A 795 4.52 -28.76 -2.30
C ALA A 795 5.62 -29.81 -2.20
N VAL A 796 5.32 -30.92 -1.52
CA VAL A 796 6.25 -32.05 -1.39
C VAL A 796 6.11 -32.97 -2.61
N TYR A 797 7.19 -33.09 -3.38
CA TYR A 797 7.32 -34.01 -4.51
C TYR A 797 8.00 -35.30 -4.06
N LYS A 798 7.30 -36.43 -4.25
CA LYS A 798 7.83 -37.76 -3.96
C LYS A 798 8.56 -38.27 -5.19
N VAL A 799 9.87 -38.47 -5.07
CA VAL A 799 10.65 -39.00 -6.18
C VAL A 799 10.35 -40.48 -6.35
N ASN A 800 10.10 -40.88 -7.59
CA ASN A 800 9.80 -42.26 -7.98
C ASN A 800 11.08 -43.14 -7.99
N ASN A 801 11.73 -43.25 -6.83
CA ASN A 801 12.94 -44.07 -6.62
C ASN A 801 12.76 -44.99 -5.41
N ASN A 802 13.36 -46.19 -5.45
CA ASN A 802 13.32 -47.23 -4.41
C ASN A 802 13.83 -46.80 -3.01
N ARG A 803 14.20 -45.53 -2.79
CA ARG A 803 14.78 -44.98 -1.57
C ARG A 803 13.87 -44.02 -0.78
N GLY A 804 12.66 -43.70 -1.26
CA GLY A 804 11.69 -42.89 -0.51
C GLY A 804 12.10 -41.42 -0.27
N ASN A 805 12.97 -40.86 -1.10
CA ASN A 805 13.39 -39.45 -1.00
C ASN A 805 12.29 -38.50 -1.50
N SER A 806 12.00 -37.44 -0.74
CA SER A 806 11.12 -36.34 -1.14
C SER A 806 11.87 -35.01 -1.32
N LEU A 807 11.43 -34.20 -2.27
CA LEU A 807 11.87 -32.82 -2.49
C LEU A 807 10.71 -31.86 -2.17
N THR A 808 11.01 -30.61 -1.87
CA THR A 808 10.02 -29.53 -1.79
C THR A 808 10.13 -28.69 -3.04
N LEU A 809 9.16 -28.77 -3.93
CA LEU A 809 9.10 -27.90 -5.10
C LEU A 809 8.52 -26.56 -4.66
N ILE A 810 9.09 -25.46 -5.14
CA ILE A 810 8.60 -24.10 -4.88
C ILE A 810 8.51 -23.36 -6.22
N ASP A 811 7.30 -23.03 -6.64
CA ASP A 811 7.02 -22.16 -7.79
C ASP A 811 7.13 -20.69 -7.37
N LEU A 812 7.98 -19.91 -8.04
CA LEU A 812 8.14 -18.49 -7.77
C LEU A 812 7.41 -17.61 -8.81
N PRO A 813 6.79 -16.50 -8.39
CA PRO A 813 6.22 -15.49 -9.28
C PRO A 813 7.19 -15.04 -10.38
N GLY A 814 6.73 -15.00 -11.63
CA GLY A 814 7.53 -14.55 -12.78
C GLY A 814 7.46 -13.04 -13.05
N HIS A 815 6.54 -12.32 -12.41
CA HIS A 815 6.31 -10.90 -12.66
C HIS A 815 7.52 -10.05 -12.22
N GLU A 816 7.84 -9.00 -12.97
CA GLU A 816 9.05 -8.19 -12.76
C GLU A 816 9.15 -7.59 -11.36
N SER A 817 8.03 -7.06 -10.85
CA SER A 817 7.95 -6.47 -9.51
C SER A 817 8.12 -7.46 -8.36
N LEU A 818 7.91 -8.77 -8.59
CA LEU A 818 7.87 -9.79 -7.52
C LEU A 818 9.06 -10.76 -7.59
N ARG A 819 9.56 -11.07 -8.79
CA ARG A 819 10.47 -12.22 -9.02
C ARG A 819 11.75 -12.17 -8.17
N LEU A 820 12.33 -10.98 -7.95
CA LEU A 820 13.56 -10.83 -7.14
C LEU A 820 13.29 -10.91 -5.64
N GLN A 821 12.18 -10.33 -5.16
CA GLN A 821 11.79 -10.39 -3.75
C GLN A 821 11.59 -11.84 -3.29
N PHE A 822 10.91 -12.65 -4.11
CA PHE A 822 10.67 -14.05 -3.79
C PHE A 822 11.94 -14.91 -3.96
N LEU A 823 12.78 -14.63 -4.95
CA LEU A 823 14.08 -15.30 -5.08
C LEU A 823 14.94 -15.08 -3.84
N ASP A 824 15.01 -13.84 -3.33
CA ASP A 824 15.82 -13.49 -2.16
C ASP A 824 15.32 -14.19 -0.89
N ARG A 825 14.00 -14.34 -0.75
CA ARG A 825 13.35 -15.06 0.35
C ARG A 825 13.69 -16.55 0.38
N PHE A 826 13.82 -17.20 -0.78
CA PHE A 826 13.96 -18.66 -0.87
C PHE A 826 15.36 -19.16 -1.25
N LYS A 827 16.26 -18.31 -1.76
CA LYS A 827 17.58 -18.72 -2.27
C LYS A 827 18.46 -19.43 -1.24
N SER A 828 18.40 -19.05 0.04
CA SER A 828 19.16 -19.70 1.12
C SER A 828 18.72 -21.14 1.42
N SER A 829 17.50 -21.49 1.02
CA SER A 829 16.88 -22.81 1.25
C SER A 829 17.07 -23.76 0.07
N ALA A 830 17.56 -23.25 -1.07
CA ALA A 830 17.61 -23.94 -2.34
C ALA A 830 18.69 -25.05 -2.35
N ARG A 831 18.26 -26.27 -2.67
CA ARG A 831 19.13 -27.38 -3.07
C ARG A 831 19.42 -27.33 -4.57
N ALA A 832 18.43 -26.88 -5.33
CA ALA A 832 18.50 -26.76 -6.77
C ALA A 832 17.63 -25.61 -7.29
N VAL A 833 18.01 -25.06 -8.45
CA VAL A 833 17.28 -24.02 -9.18
C VAL A 833 16.96 -24.55 -10.58
N VAL A 834 15.70 -24.51 -10.95
CA VAL A 834 15.19 -24.80 -12.30
C VAL A 834 14.75 -23.48 -12.92
N PHE A 835 15.58 -22.95 -13.81
CA PHE A 835 15.29 -21.74 -14.56
C PHE A 835 14.52 -22.08 -15.84
N VAL A 836 13.24 -21.74 -15.91
CA VAL A 836 12.32 -22.10 -16.98
C VAL A 836 12.26 -21.01 -18.03
N VAL A 837 12.57 -21.37 -19.27
CA VAL A 837 12.60 -20.50 -20.45
C VAL A 837 11.48 -20.91 -21.41
N ASP A 838 10.74 -19.93 -21.93
CA ASP A 838 9.81 -20.15 -23.03
C ASP A 838 10.59 -20.31 -24.34
N SER A 839 10.70 -21.54 -24.85
CA SER A 839 11.45 -21.81 -26.09
C SER A 839 10.79 -21.22 -27.33
N ALA A 840 9.49 -20.96 -27.34
CA ALA A 840 8.76 -20.40 -28.48
C ALA A 840 8.87 -18.87 -28.55
N ALA A 841 8.84 -18.19 -27.40
CA ALA A 841 8.97 -16.74 -27.30
C ALA A 841 10.43 -16.25 -27.18
N PHE A 842 11.39 -17.15 -26.93
CA PHE A 842 12.79 -16.83 -26.63
C PHE A 842 13.46 -15.83 -27.58
N GLN A 843 13.17 -15.90 -28.89
CA GLN A 843 13.76 -14.98 -29.87
C GLN A 843 13.42 -13.51 -29.60
N ARG A 844 12.24 -13.22 -29.03
CA ARG A 844 11.77 -11.86 -28.69
C ARG A 844 12.19 -11.44 -27.28
N GLU A 845 12.32 -12.40 -26.38
CA GLU A 845 12.55 -12.17 -24.94
C GLU A 845 14.01 -12.38 -24.50
N VAL A 846 14.92 -12.68 -25.42
CA VAL A 846 16.30 -13.09 -25.11
C VAL A 846 17.01 -12.13 -24.14
N LYS A 847 16.78 -10.81 -24.27
CA LYS A 847 17.37 -9.78 -23.40
C LYS A 847 16.86 -9.88 -21.96
N ASP A 848 15.54 -9.95 -21.79
CA ASP A 848 14.90 -10.03 -20.47
C ASP A 848 15.22 -11.35 -19.77
N VAL A 849 15.29 -12.45 -20.54
CA VAL A 849 15.71 -13.77 -20.05
C VAL A 849 17.16 -13.73 -19.59
N ALA A 850 18.07 -13.15 -20.39
CA ALA A 850 19.48 -13.04 -20.08
C ALA A 850 19.76 -12.15 -18.87
N GLU A 851 19.08 -11.01 -18.74
CA GLU A 851 19.22 -10.12 -17.59
C GLU A 851 18.77 -10.79 -16.29
N PHE A 852 17.61 -11.46 -16.31
CA PHE A 852 17.13 -12.16 -15.13
C PHE A 852 18.00 -13.36 -14.77
N LEU A 853 18.45 -14.14 -15.77
CA LEU A 853 19.36 -15.25 -15.58
C LEU A 853 20.70 -14.80 -14.99
N TYR A 854 21.25 -13.66 -15.45
CA TYR A 854 22.48 -13.08 -14.94
C TYR A 854 22.40 -12.86 -13.42
N GLN A 855 21.28 -12.26 -12.96
CA GLN A 855 21.05 -12.01 -11.54
C GLN A 855 20.95 -13.31 -10.74
N VAL A 856 20.17 -14.28 -11.22
CA VAL A 856 19.95 -15.58 -10.55
C VAL A 856 21.26 -16.38 -10.45
N LEU A 857 22.13 -16.31 -11.46
CA LEU A 857 23.44 -16.96 -11.45
C LEU A 857 24.38 -16.34 -10.41
N ILE A 858 24.45 -15.00 -10.33
CA ILE A 858 25.25 -14.31 -9.30
C ILE A 858 24.76 -14.68 -7.90
N ASP A 859 23.45 -14.61 -7.67
CA ASP A 859 22.85 -14.96 -6.39
C ASP A 859 23.14 -16.42 -6.02
N SER A 860 23.10 -17.34 -6.98
CA SER A 860 23.38 -18.76 -6.76
C SER A 860 24.86 -19.04 -6.48
N MET A 861 25.78 -18.30 -7.08
CA MET A 861 27.23 -18.39 -6.81
C MET A 861 27.61 -17.85 -5.42
N GLY A 862 26.85 -16.88 -4.91
CA GLY A 862 27.08 -16.28 -3.59
C GLY A 862 26.66 -17.15 -2.41
N LEU A 863 25.99 -18.28 -2.64
CA LEU A 863 25.51 -19.17 -1.58
C LEU A 863 26.62 -20.08 -1.04
N LYS A 864 26.65 -20.27 0.30
CA LYS A 864 27.59 -21.17 0.98
C LYS A 864 27.52 -22.62 0.48
N ASN A 865 26.33 -23.07 0.09
CA ASN A 865 26.10 -24.34 -0.61
C ASN A 865 25.62 -24.01 -2.03
N THR A 866 26.47 -24.24 -3.03
CA THR A 866 26.13 -23.97 -4.43
C THR A 866 25.01 -24.91 -4.90
N PRO A 867 23.83 -24.40 -5.28
CA PRO A 867 22.72 -25.24 -5.73
C PRO A 867 23.02 -25.87 -7.10
N SER A 868 22.42 -27.03 -7.37
CA SER A 868 22.42 -27.58 -8.74
C SER A 868 21.54 -26.72 -9.64
N PHE A 869 21.99 -26.41 -10.85
CA PHE A 869 21.33 -25.44 -11.72
C PHE A 869 20.92 -26.08 -13.05
N LEU A 870 19.64 -25.97 -13.38
CA LEU A 870 19.06 -26.47 -14.63
C LEU A 870 18.37 -25.33 -15.37
N ILE A 871 18.61 -25.21 -16.66
CA ILE A 871 17.81 -24.37 -17.57
C ILE A 871 16.84 -25.29 -18.32
N ALA A 872 15.56 -25.20 -17.98
CA ALA A 872 14.48 -25.96 -18.59
C ALA A 872 13.88 -25.16 -19.76
N CYS A 873 14.18 -25.58 -20.98
CA CYS A 873 13.69 -25.04 -22.23
C CYS A 873 12.29 -25.63 -22.50
N ASN A 874 11.26 -24.93 -22.03
CA ASN A 874 9.87 -25.39 -22.01
C ASN A 874 9.09 -24.95 -23.27
N LYS A 875 7.91 -25.55 -23.49
CA LYS A 875 7.03 -25.34 -24.67
C LYS A 875 7.59 -25.89 -25.99
N GLN A 876 8.33 -26.99 -25.94
CA GLN A 876 8.85 -27.71 -27.12
C GLN A 876 7.75 -28.33 -28.01
N ASP A 877 6.50 -28.31 -27.57
CA ASP A 877 5.31 -28.65 -28.37
C ASP A 877 4.96 -27.59 -29.44
N SER A 878 5.56 -26.39 -29.36
CA SER A 878 5.34 -25.34 -30.35
C SER A 878 6.29 -25.45 -31.55
N ALA A 879 5.76 -25.29 -32.76
CA ALA A 879 6.58 -25.26 -33.99
C ALA A 879 7.61 -24.12 -34.02
N MET A 880 7.42 -23.08 -33.19
CA MET A 880 8.34 -21.94 -33.07
C MET A 880 9.44 -22.16 -32.02
N ALA A 881 9.42 -23.29 -31.30
CA ALA A 881 10.33 -23.56 -30.21
C ALA A 881 11.80 -23.65 -30.67
N LYS A 882 12.70 -23.04 -29.90
CA LYS A 882 14.15 -23.15 -30.09
C LYS A 882 14.70 -24.33 -29.30
N SER A 883 15.68 -25.03 -29.87
CA SER A 883 16.40 -26.10 -29.17
C SER A 883 17.25 -25.54 -28.03
N ALA A 884 17.49 -26.36 -27.02
CA ALA A 884 18.35 -26.03 -25.87
C ALA A 884 19.74 -25.58 -26.31
N LYS A 885 20.31 -26.19 -27.36
CA LYS A 885 21.62 -25.81 -27.91
C LYS A 885 21.61 -24.39 -28.47
N LEU A 886 20.55 -24.00 -29.18
CA LEU A 886 20.42 -22.65 -29.73
C LEU A 886 20.15 -21.62 -28.62
N ILE A 887 19.32 -21.96 -27.64
CA ILE A 887 19.06 -21.13 -26.46
C ILE A 887 20.35 -20.88 -25.68
N GLN A 888 21.16 -21.93 -25.46
CA GLN A 888 22.45 -21.82 -24.81
C GLN A 888 23.37 -20.83 -25.55
N GLN A 889 23.56 -21.00 -26.86
CA GLN A 889 24.43 -20.13 -27.66
C GLN A 889 24.00 -18.64 -27.60
N ARG A 890 22.69 -18.38 -27.72
CA ARG A 890 22.16 -17.01 -27.65
C ARG A 890 22.26 -16.39 -26.26
N LEU A 891 22.06 -17.17 -25.20
CA LEU A 891 22.27 -16.70 -23.85
C LEU A 891 23.75 -16.42 -23.58
N GLU A 892 24.67 -17.22 -24.12
CA GLU A 892 26.11 -16.97 -24.00
C GLU A 892 26.51 -15.64 -24.64
N GLU A 893 25.99 -15.34 -25.85
CA GLU A 893 26.18 -14.05 -26.55
C GLU A 893 25.65 -12.85 -25.72
N GLU A 894 24.41 -12.93 -25.24
CA GLU A 894 23.78 -11.82 -24.50
C GLU A 894 24.40 -11.64 -23.10
N LEU A 895 24.72 -12.72 -22.39
CA LEU A 895 25.40 -12.63 -21.09
C LEU A 895 26.82 -12.05 -21.23
N ASN A 896 27.50 -12.34 -22.34
CA ASN A 896 28.78 -11.70 -22.64
C ASN A 896 28.62 -10.19 -22.83
N THR A 897 27.58 -9.75 -23.55
CA THR A 897 27.24 -8.33 -23.73
C THR A 897 26.91 -7.64 -22.41
N LEU A 898 26.07 -8.26 -21.56
CA LEU A 898 25.73 -7.74 -20.23
C LEU A 898 26.96 -7.63 -19.32
N ARG A 899 27.85 -8.63 -19.35
CA ARG A 899 29.11 -8.64 -18.60
C ARG A 899 30.01 -7.47 -19.01
N VAL A 900 30.17 -7.20 -20.31
CA VAL A 900 31.00 -6.11 -20.83
C VAL A 900 30.40 -4.75 -20.43
N THR A 901 29.11 -4.56 -20.67
CA THR A 901 28.39 -3.30 -20.36
C THR A 901 28.46 -2.96 -18.86
N ARG A 902 28.24 -3.93 -17.97
CA ARG A 902 28.30 -3.71 -16.52
C ARG A 902 29.73 -3.49 -16.01
N SER A 903 30.75 -4.01 -16.71
CA SER A 903 32.16 -3.77 -16.37
C SER A 903 32.72 -2.43 -16.88
N ALA A 904 32.04 -1.79 -17.84
CA ALA A 904 32.41 -0.48 -18.39
C ALA A 904 31.76 0.70 -17.64
N ALA A 905 30.84 0.44 -16.70
CA ALA A 905 30.28 1.46 -15.83
C ALA A 905 31.35 1.94 -14.81
N PRO A 906 31.58 3.26 -14.64
CA PRO A 906 32.63 3.77 -13.77
C PRO A 906 32.34 3.43 -12.29
N SER A 907 33.27 2.72 -11.66
CA SER A 907 33.25 2.38 -10.24
C SER A 907 33.72 3.56 -9.38
N SER A 908 32.87 4.04 -8.49
CA SER A 908 33.23 5.01 -7.44
C SER A 908 33.55 4.27 -6.14
N LEU A 909 34.87 4.16 -5.88
CA LEU A 909 35.60 3.94 -4.62
C LEU A 909 35.02 2.95 -3.58
N ASP A 910 35.58 1.73 -3.60
CA ASP A 910 35.45 0.68 -2.58
C ASP A 910 36.29 0.94 -1.32
N SER A 911 35.88 0.32 -0.21
CA SER A 911 36.76 -0.14 0.88
C SER A 911 36.51 -1.64 1.13
N PRO A 912 37.51 -2.38 1.64
CA PRO A 912 37.80 -3.72 1.14
C PRO A 912 37.18 -4.82 1.99
N SER A 913 36.32 -5.66 1.39
CA SER A 913 36.26 -7.11 1.63
C SER A 913 35.09 -7.79 0.89
N SER A 914 35.12 -7.81 -0.44
CA SER A 914 34.67 -8.93 -1.28
C SER A 914 34.63 -8.44 -2.72
N VAL A 915 35.49 -8.98 -3.57
CA VAL A 915 35.46 -8.73 -5.02
C VAL A 915 34.04 -9.06 -5.53
N PRO A 916 33.36 -8.18 -6.29
CA PRO A 916 32.07 -8.51 -6.88
C PRO A 916 32.21 -9.79 -7.71
N ALA A 917 31.37 -10.79 -7.46
CA ALA A 917 31.40 -12.05 -8.19
C ALA A 917 31.12 -11.80 -9.69
N GLN A 918 32.17 -11.76 -10.50
CA GLN A 918 32.07 -11.51 -11.93
C GLN A 918 31.75 -12.82 -12.68
N LEU A 919 30.78 -12.78 -13.59
CA LEU A 919 30.38 -13.93 -14.41
C LEU A 919 31.48 -14.26 -15.45
N GLY A 920 31.97 -15.50 -15.48
CA GLY A 920 32.95 -15.98 -16.48
C GLY A 920 34.39 -15.51 -16.29
N LYS A 921 35.27 -15.81 -17.25
CA LYS A 921 36.71 -15.44 -17.21
C LYS A 921 36.98 -14.10 -17.92
N LYS A 922 37.75 -13.22 -17.28
CA LYS A 922 38.13 -11.92 -17.85
C LYS A 922 38.93 -12.11 -19.15
N GLY A 923 38.51 -11.42 -20.22
CA GLY A 923 39.19 -11.43 -21.53
C GLY A 923 38.83 -12.59 -22.46
N LYS A 924 37.88 -13.46 -22.09
CA LYS A 924 37.31 -14.49 -22.97
C LYS A 924 35.81 -14.26 -23.16
N GLU A 925 35.26 -14.78 -24.26
CA GLU A 925 33.81 -14.84 -24.43
C GLU A 925 33.21 -15.74 -23.34
N PHE A 926 32.00 -15.39 -22.90
CA PHE A 926 31.33 -16.11 -21.83
C PHE A 926 30.83 -17.47 -22.34
N GLU A 927 31.15 -18.52 -21.60
CA GLU A 927 30.56 -19.86 -21.77
C GLU A 927 30.07 -20.34 -20.41
N PHE A 928 28.94 -21.06 -20.37
CA PHE A 928 28.44 -21.63 -19.10
C PHE A 928 29.43 -22.62 -18.46
N SER A 929 30.33 -23.21 -19.25
CA SER A 929 31.43 -24.07 -18.82
C SER A 929 32.42 -23.38 -17.86
N GLN A 930 32.46 -22.05 -17.87
CA GLN A 930 33.38 -21.24 -17.08
C GLN A 930 32.86 -20.96 -15.66
N LEU A 931 31.60 -21.27 -15.36
CA LEU A 931 30.99 -21.03 -14.06
C LEU A 931 31.46 -22.07 -13.03
N PRO A 932 31.58 -21.69 -11.75
CA PRO A 932 31.88 -22.64 -10.67
C PRO A 932 30.71 -23.58 -10.37
N LEU A 933 29.48 -23.23 -10.80
CA LEU A 933 28.31 -24.10 -10.74
C LEU A 933 28.09 -24.79 -12.10
N LYS A 934 27.73 -26.07 -12.06
CA LYS A 934 27.37 -26.82 -13.26
C LYS A 934 25.95 -26.44 -13.69
N VAL A 935 25.83 -25.80 -14.86
CA VAL A 935 24.55 -25.48 -15.51
C VAL A 935 24.24 -26.57 -16.54
N GLU A 936 23.12 -27.26 -16.37
CA GLU A 936 22.61 -28.25 -17.33
C GLU A 936 21.45 -27.64 -18.14
N PHE A 937 21.28 -28.03 -19.40
CA PHE A 937 20.17 -27.60 -20.26
C PHE A 937 19.31 -28.80 -20.62
N LEU A 938 18.00 -28.61 -20.66
CA LEU A 938 17.04 -29.67 -20.93
C LEU A 938 15.83 -29.13 -21.70
N GLU A 939 15.34 -29.92 -22.65
CA GLU A 939 14.14 -29.65 -23.43
C GLU A 939 12.94 -30.34 -22.77
N CYS A 940 11.83 -29.63 -22.64
CA CYS A 940 10.61 -30.19 -22.09
C CYS A 940 9.34 -29.53 -22.65
N SER A 941 8.21 -30.22 -22.49
CA SER A 941 6.90 -29.66 -22.76
C SER A 941 5.92 -30.04 -21.66
N ALA A 942 5.52 -29.05 -20.87
CA ALA A 942 4.51 -29.21 -19.83
C ALA A 942 3.10 -29.49 -20.40
N LYS A 943 2.82 -29.05 -21.63
CA LYS A 943 1.54 -29.21 -22.33
C LYS A 943 1.44 -30.54 -23.09
N GLY A 944 2.53 -30.99 -23.72
CA GLY A 944 2.60 -32.21 -24.52
C GLY A 944 2.06 -32.05 -25.95
N GLY A 945 2.50 -32.92 -26.88
CA GLY A 945 2.24 -32.78 -28.33
C GLY A 945 0.84 -33.17 -28.83
N ARG A 946 -0.11 -33.55 -27.95
CA ARG A 946 -1.48 -33.97 -28.34
C ARG A 946 -2.61 -33.13 -27.68
N GLY A 947 -2.31 -31.91 -27.22
CA GLY A 947 -3.30 -31.03 -26.59
C GLY A 947 -3.68 -31.46 -25.15
N GLU A 948 -4.84 -31.00 -24.66
CA GLU A 948 -5.28 -31.13 -23.25
C GLU A 948 -5.29 -32.57 -22.69
N GLY A 949 -5.37 -33.59 -23.56
CA GLY A 949 -5.33 -35.02 -23.20
C GLY A 949 -3.97 -35.72 -23.41
N GLY A 950 -2.93 -35.01 -23.86
CA GLY A 950 -1.60 -35.60 -24.13
C GLY A 950 -0.76 -35.82 -22.87
N SER A 951 0.16 -36.80 -22.89
CA SER A 951 1.20 -36.96 -21.87
C SER A 951 2.23 -35.83 -21.99
N ALA A 952 2.65 -35.25 -20.85
CA ALA A 952 3.68 -34.20 -20.86
C ALA A 952 5.05 -34.81 -21.14
N ASP A 953 5.89 -34.06 -21.85
CA ASP A 953 7.28 -34.44 -22.10
C ASP A 953 8.18 -33.80 -21.04
N ILE A 954 8.15 -34.38 -19.82
CA ILE A 954 8.88 -33.90 -18.65
C ILE A 954 9.74 -35.01 -18.00
N GLN A 955 9.90 -36.15 -18.68
CA GLN A 955 10.57 -37.34 -18.13
C GLN A 955 12.03 -37.07 -17.79
N ASP A 956 12.73 -36.29 -18.61
CA ASP A 956 14.12 -35.95 -18.35
C ASP A 956 14.25 -34.95 -17.18
N LEU A 957 13.26 -34.06 -16.98
CA LEU A 957 13.17 -33.20 -15.81
C LEU A 957 12.95 -34.04 -14.54
N GLU A 958 12.08 -35.05 -14.60
CA GLU A 958 11.85 -35.99 -13.48
C GLU A 958 13.10 -36.81 -13.15
N LYS A 959 13.84 -37.31 -14.16
CA LYS A 959 15.13 -37.98 -13.98
C LYS A 959 16.16 -37.05 -13.34
N TRP A 960 16.19 -35.79 -13.76
CA TRP A 960 17.08 -34.79 -13.18
C TRP A 960 16.73 -34.52 -11.72
N LEU A 961 15.45 -34.31 -11.39
CA LEU A 961 14.99 -34.16 -10.00
C LEU A 961 15.30 -35.41 -9.16
N ALA A 962 15.22 -36.60 -9.74
CA ALA A 962 15.56 -37.85 -9.07
C ALA A 962 17.06 -37.99 -8.76
N LYS A 963 17.92 -37.40 -9.58
CA LYS A 963 19.38 -37.30 -9.32
C LYS A 963 19.68 -36.29 -8.21
N ILE A 964 18.87 -35.24 -8.07
CA ILE A 964 19.03 -34.22 -7.03
C ILE A 964 18.53 -34.71 -5.66
N ALA A 965 17.46 -35.51 -5.60
CA ALA A 965 16.82 -35.97 -4.36
C ALA A 965 17.64 -36.98 -3.55
#